data_AF-A0AAD9QS37-F1
#
_entry.id   AF-A0AAD9QS37-F1
#
_cell.length_a   1.000
_cell.length_b   1.000
_cell.length_c   1.000
_cell.angle_alpha   90.00
_cell.angle_beta   90.00
_cell.angle_gamma   90.00
#
_symmetry.space_group_name_H-M   'P 1'
#
loop_
_entity.id
_entity.type
_entity.pdbx_description
1 polymer ?
#
loop_
_entity_poly.entity_id
_entity_poly.type
_entity_poly.pdbx_seq_one_letter_code
_entity_poly.pdbx_strand_id
1 'polypeptide(L)'
;MDNCISILANCVPQNVPNAIDGLRRFCSENEKAFSLIHLDVSHRKSFIDVILNALTKEELGLELIALAISSLRILSRDKDGLGSLSSEGAISRLLSLAELLREEVKCEHRASDDRDDGLDRLITRTDVVIEALKCLCNIVYHSAVARQYCLNLQCVQAILARVRKFFDNTLLTFEVKYFDMRFLFLLTALENTARVEVVASKGFCSLTHALDICIPGKEQRKICHETKVRDGCGQVAGAKLQALSILDRVVIEQAPNTYTIHQNEILLSAEIMKTMFNITLSLPDPESTDTVDHCDRIVFIVRSIFVHLRPLPDEPENLPNHAINVLSNMPTKCLKHLMWTMPPSVWKKIAQDYECRPSSHRYRMQFETCRSVSIIYGRIINPHNDQLPVGLSSTGGARHLHRRGENDVSRPEKKWNDTYNMLAIQTMLQILDDRLKATAQPLQENIIPVLSAFCQMARGNRVIRKYLRMEVLPPLGHVGTTRPEEGNLIRNGLVRLMRSAIEDIKELVADFLFVLCKENVNRLIKYTGYGNAAGLLASRGLMGVSQSQRNGTDYSSDDDDSETEEYAMDKLHIDPMIGAIPKDDGKANPLDEMSEQEKEEEAEKLASLIRDLNRRGVIRTAQVGLDGRPQTENEDTASSDTTTE
;
A
#
# COMPACT_ATOMS: atom_id res chain seq x y z
N MET A 1 31.28 -19.24 27.25
CA MET A 1 31.87 -18.13 26.49
C MET A 1 33.38 -18.04 26.73
N ASP A 2 33.84 -17.96 27.99
CA ASP A 2 35.28 -17.81 28.32
C ASP A 2 36.18 -18.91 27.76
N ASN A 3 35.72 -20.16 27.77
CA ASN A 3 36.46 -21.26 27.15
C ASN A 3 36.57 -21.10 25.62
N CYS A 4 35.55 -20.55 24.95
CA CYS A 4 35.62 -20.29 23.52
C CYS A 4 36.56 -19.11 23.21
N ILE A 5 36.55 -18.07 24.05
CA ILE A 5 37.46 -16.93 23.96
C ILE A 5 38.91 -17.40 24.06
N SER A 6 39.25 -18.24 25.04
CA SER A 6 40.62 -18.73 25.22
C SER A 6 41.11 -19.61 24.07
N ILE A 7 40.23 -20.46 23.53
CA ILE A 7 40.53 -21.33 22.39
C ILE A 7 40.74 -20.50 21.11
N LEU A 8 39.87 -19.52 20.85
CA LEU A 8 39.96 -18.68 19.65
C LEU A 8 41.13 -17.69 19.69
N ALA A 9 41.45 -17.13 20.87
CA ALA A 9 42.60 -16.25 21.03
C ALA A 9 43.93 -16.95 20.65
N ASN A 10 44.03 -18.25 20.94
CA ASN A 10 45.19 -19.09 20.62
C ASN A 10 44.95 -20.01 19.41
N CYS A 11 44.09 -19.61 18.47
CA CYS A 11 43.72 -20.46 17.34
C CYS A 11 44.93 -20.69 16.41
N VAL A 12 45.46 -21.91 16.47
CA VAL A 12 46.53 -22.53 15.66
C VAL A 12 45.88 -23.71 14.91
N PRO A 13 46.36 -24.15 13.73
CA PRO A 13 45.71 -25.21 12.93
C PRO A 13 45.32 -26.49 13.71
N GLN A 14 46.06 -26.85 14.75
CA GLN A 14 45.81 -28.02 15.60
C GLN A 14 44.59 -27.87 16.53
N ASN A 15 44.17 -26.63 16.86
CA ASN A 15 43.05 -26.34 17.77
C ASN A 15 41.76 -25.93 17.04
N VAL A 16 41.76 -25.93 15.70
CA VAL A 16 40.60 -25.60 14.86
C VAL A 16 39.35 -26.45 15.20
N PRO A 17 39.44 -27.77 15.42
CA PRO A 17 38.26 -28.57 15.79
C PRO A 17 37.63 -28.15 17.11
N ASN A 18 38.45 -27.86 18.12
CA ASN A 18 37.98 -27.39 19.43
C ASN A 18 37.31 -26.01 19.33
N ALA A 19 37.83 -25.14 18.45
CA ALA A 19 37.21 -23.84 18.18
C ALA A 19 35.85 -23.99 17.50
N ILE A 20 35.73 -24.91 16.53
CA ILE A 20 34.46 -25.25 15.86
C ILE A 20 33.43 -25.74 16.88
N ASP A 21 33.80 -26.70 17.74
CA ASP A 21 32.89 -27.25 18.76
C ASP A 21 32.43 -26.19 19.76
N GLY A 22 33.35 -25.33 20.22
CA GLY A 22 33.04 -24.23 21.11
C GLY A 22 32.07 -23.21 20.51
N LEU A 23 32.30 -22.80 19.26
CA LEU A 23 31.42 -21.87 18.56
C LEU A 23 30.07 -22.49 18.21
N ARG A 24 30.05 -23.75 17.80
CA ARG A 24 28.82 -24.50 17.51
C ARG A 24 27.94 -24.62 18.74
N ARG A 25 28.53 -24.95 19.89
CA ARG A 25 27.83 -24.98 21.17
C ARG A 25 27.24 -23.62 21.53
N PHE A 26 28.04 -22.55 21.43
CA PHE A 26 27.56 -21.19 21.67
C PHE A 26 26.38 -20.82 20.76
N CYS A 27 26.49 -21.10 19.45
CA CYS A 27 25.42 -20.85 18.50
C CYS A 27 24.14 -21.63 18.87
N SER A 28 24.25 -22.92 19.15
CA SER A 28 23.08 -23.76 19.47
C SER A 28 22.34 -23.32 20.74
N GLU A 29 23.08 -22.83 21.75
CA GLU A 29 22.51 -22.33 23.01
C GLU A 29 21.78 -20.99 22.82
N ASN A 30 22.20 -20.15 21.86
CA ASN A 30 21.76 -18.76 21.74
C ASN A 30 21.05 -18.42 20.41
N GLU A 31 20.86 -19.38 19.51
CA GLU A 31 20.31 -19.13 18.18
C GLU A 31 18.91 -18.50 18.19
N LYS A 32 18.07 -18.90 19.15
CA LYS A 32 16.70 -18.38 19.33
C LYS A 32 16.60 -17.19 20.29
N ALA A 33 17.71 -16.77 20.90
CA ALA A 33 17.71 -15.68 21.86
C ALA A 33 17.57 -14.33 21.13
N PHE A 34 16.46 -13.62 21.36
CA PHE A 34 16.23 -12.29 20.77
C PHE A 34 17.07 -11.19 21.41
N SER A 35 17.43 -11.33 22.69
CA SER A 35 18.41 -10.47 23.34
C SER A 35 19.29 -11.27 24.31
N LEU A 36 20.48 -10.75 24.58
CA LEU A 36 21.50 -11.41 25.41
C LEU A 36 21.64 -10.68 26.75
N ILE A 37 20.53 -10.31 27.40
CA ILE A 37 20.51 -9.60 28.70
C ILE A 37 21.30 -10.36 29.79
N HIS A 38 21.41 -11.68 29.66
CA HIS A 38 22.15 -12.53 30.59
C HIS A 38 23.68 -12.48 30.41
N LEU A 39 24.18 -11.86 29.35
CA LEU A 39 25.61 -11.71 29.07
C LEU A 39 26.09 -10.30 29.41
N ASP A 40 27.19 -10.24 30.16
CA ASP A 40 27.83 -8.97 30.45
C ASP A 40 28.38 -8.31 29.17
N VAL A 41 28.21 -6.99 29.08
CA VAL A 41 28.57 -6.18 27.91
C VAL A 41 30.09 -6.22 27.67
N SER A 42 30.90 -6.27 28.72
CA SER A 42 32.37 -6.31 28.60
C SER A 42 32.84 -7.65 28.05
N HIS A 43 32.25 -8.75 28.53
CA HIS A 43 32.53 -10.09 28.03
C HIS A 43 32.10 -10.25 26.56
N ARG A 44 30.95 -9.67 26.18
CA ARG A 44 30.50 -9.64 24.78
C ARG A 44 31.50 -8.93 23.87
N LYS A 45 31.98 -7.74 24.26
CA LYS A 45 32.97 -6.98 23.48
C LYS A 45 34.28 -7.77 23.30
N SER A 46 34.79 -8.35 24.39
CA SER A 46 35.99 -9.20 24.35
C SER A 46 35.82 -10.39 23.40
N PHE A 47 34.64 -11.03 23.42
CA PHE A 47 34.37 -12.15 22.51
C PHE A 47 34.32 -11.71 21.04
N ILE A 48 33.68 -10.56 20.76
CA ILE A 48 33.64 -9.96 19.42
C ILE A 48 35.07 -9.69 18.92
N ASP A 49 35.92 -9.06 19.74
CA ASP A 49 37.30 -8.72 19.37
C ASP A 49 38.11 -9.97 18.99
N VAL A 50 37.98 -11.03 19.80
CA VAL A 50 38.66 -12.31 19.55
C VAL A 50 38.17 -12.98 18.27
N ILE A 51 36.86 -12.96 17.99
CA ILE A 51 36.32 -13.52 16.76
C ILE A 51 36.79 -12.71 15.54
N LEU A 52 36.78 -11.37 15.60
CA LEU A 52 37.24 -10.52 14.51
C LEU A 52 38.73 -10.75 14.21
N ASN A 53 39.56 -10.85 15.25
CA ASN A 53 40.98 -11.19 15.11
C ASN A 53 41.22 -12.61 14.56
N ALA A 54 40.30 -13.55 14.81
CA ALA A 54 40.37 -14.85 14.17
C ALA A 54 40.08 -14.71 12.67
N LEU A 55 39.01 -13.99 12.29
CA LEU A 55 38.58 -13.83 10.89
C LEU A 55 39.59 -13.12 9.97
N THR A 56 40.62 -12.46 10.51
CA THR A 56 41.72 -11.90 9.72
C THR A 56 42.77 -12.93 9.30
N LYS A 57 42.77 -14.13 9.89
CA LYS A 57 43.73 -15.19 9.55
C LYS A 57 43.33 -15.88 8.22
N GLU A 58 44.30 -16.05 7.31
CA GLU A 58 44.05 -16.58 5.96
C GLU A 58 43.79 -18.10 5.91
N GLU A 59 44.25 -18.86 6.91
CA GLU A 59 44.22 -20.34 6.90
C GLU A 59 42.97 -20.97 7.54
N LEU A 60 41.88 -20.23 7.68
CA LEU A 60 40.66 -20.75 8.32
C LEU A 60 39.77 -21.51 7.33
N GLY A 61 39.35 -22.72 7.71
CA GLY A 61 38.36 -23.48 6.95
C GLY A 61 37.00 -22.79 6.90
N LEU A 62 36.23 -23.01 5.81
CA LEU A 62 34.94 -22.35 5.56
C LEU A 62 33.93 -22.55 6.70
N GLU A 63 33.92 -23.74 7.31
CA GLU A 63 33.02 -24.06 8.42
C GLU A 63 33.29 -23.18 9.65
N LEU A 64 34.56 -23.01 10.03
CA LEU A 64 34.94 -22.17 11.16
C LEU A 64 34.59 -20.70 10.89
N ILE A 65 34.80 -20.23 9.65
CA ILE A 65 34.41 -18.88 9.24
C ILE A 65 32.89 -18.69 9.38
N ALA A 66 32.09 -19.62 8.86
CA ALA A 66 30.63 -19.53 8.95
C ALA A 66 30.12 -19.51 10.40
N LEU A 67 30.68 -20.38 11.27
CA LEU A 67 30.33 -20.42 12.70
C LEU A 67 30.77 -19.17 13.46
N ALA A 68 31.95 -18.62 13.13
CA ALA A 68 32.44 -17.37 13.69
C ALA A 68 31.50 -16.21 13.34
N ILE A 69 31.08 -16.10 12.08
CA ILE A 69 30.14 -15.07 11.64
C ILE A 69 28.75 -15.28 12.24
N SER A 70 28.25 -16.51 12.33
CA SER A 70 26.98 -16.82 12.99
C SER A 70 27.00 -16.41 14.47
N SER A 71 28.14 -16.57 15.13
CA SER A 71 28.35 -16.07 16.50
C SER A 71 28.31 -14.53 16.55
N LEU A 72 28.98 -13.83 15.64
CA LEU A 72 28.88 -12.36 15.51
C LEU A 72 27.44 -11.90 15.19
N ARG A 73 26.70 -12.64 14.37
CA ARG A 73 25.30 -12.38 14.04
C ARG A 73 24.42 -12.46 15.29
N ILE A 74 24.64 -13.44 16.16
CA ILE A 74 23.92 -13.55 17.44
C ILE A 74 24.28 -12.39 18.37
N LEU A 75 25.58 -12.08 18.48
CA LEU A 75 26.08 -10.99 19.34
C LEU A 75 25.64 -9.59 18.86
N SER A 76 25.38 -9.42 17.56
CA SER A 76 24.92 -8.16 16.96
C SER A 76 23.42 -7.89 17.06
N ARG A 77 22.63 -8.82 17.63
CA ARG A 77 21.18 -8.60 17.87
C ARG A 77 20.92 -7.54 18.94
N ASP A 78 21.86 -7.35 19.85
CA ASP A 78 21.77 -6.31 20.86
C ASP A 78 22.43 -5.02 20.36
N LYS A 79 21.71 -3.90 20.47
CA LYS A 79 22.20 -2.57 20.11
C LYS A 79 23.41 -2.15 20.95
N ASP A 80 23.40 -2.49 22.24
CA ASP A 80 24.47 -2.14 23.15
C ASP A 80 25.66 -3.07 22.96
N GLY A 81 26.88 -2.59 23.16
CA GLY A 81 28.06 -3.48 23.17
C GLY A 81 28.50 -4.05 21.82
N LEU A 82 28.08 -3.46 20.69
CA LEU A 82 28.62 -3.80 19.37
C LEU A 82 30.15 -3.61 19.29
N GLY A 83 30.70 -2.65 20.05
CA GLY A 83 32.15 -2.47 20.19
C GLY A 83 32.87 -2.30 18.85
N SER A 84 33.92 -3.09 18.63
CA SER A 84 34.71 -3.12 17.40
C SER A 84 33.97 -3.68 16.18
N LEU A 85 32.81 -4.33 16.36
CA LEU A 85 32.01 -4.86 15.25
C LEU A 85 31.47 -3.77 14.32
N SER A 86 31.30 -2.55 14.84
CA SER A 86 30.91 -1.37 14.04
C SER A 86 32.10 -0.60 13.47
N SER A 87 33.34 -1.10 13.61
CA SER A 87 34.53 -0.46 13.05
C SER A 87 34.63 -0.66 11.54
N GLU A 88 35.32 0.25 10.85
CA GLU A 88 35.56 0.17 9.41
C GLU A 88 36.22 -1.15 9.00
N GLY A 89 37.22 -1.61 9.77
CA GLY A 89 37.92 -2.88 9.50
C GLY A 89 37.01 -4.10 9.59
N ALA A 90 36.12 -4.15 10.58
CA ALA A 90 35.14 -5.23 10.73
C ALA A 90 34.12 -5.23 9.58
N ILE A 91 33.59 -4.06 9.21
CA ILE A 91 32.64 -3.91 8.10
C ILE A 91 33.29 -4.28 6.77
N SER A 92 34.51 -3.79 6.51
CA SER A 92 35.27 -4.15 5.31
C SER A 92 35.48 -5.66 5.23
N ARG A 93 35.90 -6.31 6.33
CA ARG A 93 36.08 -7.77 6.34
C ARG A 93 34.77 -8.53 6.10
N LEU A 94 33.67 -8.13 6.73
CA LEU A 94 32.37 -8.75 6.53
C LEU A 94 31.84 -8.57 5.09
N LEU A 95 32.04 -7.39 4.49
CA LEU A 95 31.69 -7.14 3.09
C LEU A 95 32.54 -7.98 2.12
N SER A 96 33.83 -8.19 2.43
CA SER A 96 34.70 -9.10 1.67
C SER A 96 34.20 -10.54 1.75
N LEU A 97 33.83 -11.01 2.95
CA LEU A 97 33.28 -12.36 3.17
C LEU A 97 31.90 -12.54 2.52
N ALA A 98 31.14 -11.47 2.35
CA ALA A 98 29.88 -11.44 1.61
C ALA A 98 30.08 -11.29 0.08
N GLU A 99 31.31 -11.24 -0.42
CA GLU A 99 31.66 -11.02 -1.84
C GLU A 99 31.02 -9.71 -2.38
N LEU A 100 31.01 -8.66 -1.55
CA LEU A 100 30.44 -7.34 -1.84
C LEU A 100 31.48 -6.20 -1.89
N LEU A 101 32.76 -6.50 -1.68
CA LEU A 101 33.85 -5.56 -1.96
C LEU A 101 34.33 -5.73 -3.40
N ARG A 102 34.43 -4.62 -4.12
CA ARG A 102 35.13 -4.61 -5.41
C ARG A 102 36.63 -4.71 -5.14
N GLU A 103 37.27 -5.74 -5.68
CA GLU A 103 38.71 -5.67 -5.90
C GLU A 103 38.94 -4.58 -6.95
N GLU A 104 39.55 -3.46 -6.56
CA GLU A 104 40.07 -2.52 -7.54
C GLU A 104 41.09 -3.26 -8.40
N VAL A 105 40.72 -3.54 -9.65
CA VAL A 105 41.62 -4.14 -10.63
C VAL A 105 42.75 -3.14 -10.87
N LYS A 106 43.85 -3.29 -10.13
CA LYS A 106 45.16 -2.83 -10.55
C LYS A 106 45.59 -3.75 -11.69
N CYS A 107 45.73 -3.16 -12.88
CA CYS A 107 46.63 -3.51 -13.98
C CYS A 107 45.95 -3.54 -15.35
N GLU A 108 46.32 -2.52 -16.11
CA GLU A 108 46.60 -2.51 -17.55
C GLU A 108 46.87 -3.90 -18.17
N HIS A 109 46.25 -4.12 -19.33
CA HIS A 109 46.47 -5.23 -20.26
C HIS A 109 46.09 -6.64 -19.78
N ARG A 110 44.83 -7.02 -20.03
CA ARG A 110 44.48 -8.31 -20.66
C ARG A 110 43.12 -8.21 -21.33
N ALA A 111 43.13 -8.35 -22.64
CA ALA A 111 41.94 -8.58 -23.44
C ALA A 111 41.44 -10.01 -23.22
N SER A 112 40.11 -10.16 -23.19
CA SER A 112 39.34 -11.37 -23.50
C SER A 112 39.68 -12.65 -22.72
N ASP A 113 39.14 -12.78 -21.51
CA ASP A 113 38.52 -14.02 -21.00
C ASP A 113 37.79 -13.69 -19.67
N ASP A 114 36.60 -13.09 -19.76
CA ASP A 114 35.67 -12.85 -18.64
C ASP A 114 35.03 -14.17 -18.19
N ARG A 115 35.84 -15.14 -17.74
CA ARG A 115 35.30 -16.34 -17.09
C ARG A 115 34.88 -16.01 -15.66
N ASP A 116 33.81 -16.68 -15.27
CA ASP A 116 32.89 -16.44 -14.15
C ASP A 116 33.50 -16.65 -12.75
N ASP A 117 34.79 -16.36 -12.57
CA ASP A 117 35.59 -16.70 -11.38
C ASP A 117 35.03 -16.12 -10.08
N GLY A 118 34.37 -14.95 -10.15
CA GLY A 118 33.73 -14.33 -8.99
C GLY A 118 32.44 -15.03 -8.55
N LEU A 119 31.70 -15.62 -9.47
CA LEU A 119 30.48 -16.34 -9.13
C LEU A 119 30.77 -17.74 -8.61
N ASP A 120 31.76 -18.42 -9.19
CA ASP A 120 32.20 -19.73 -8.71
C ASP A 120 32.71 -19.67 -7.24
N ARG A 121 33.44 -18.60 -6.90
CA ARG A 121 33.80 -18.29 -5.51
C ARG A 121 32.59 -18.09 -4.61
N LEU A 122 31.61 -17.32 -5.06
CA LEU A 122 30.39 -17.06 -4.30
C LEU A 122 29.60 -18.35 -4.04
N ILE A 123 29.44 -19.20 -5.07
CA ILE A 123 28.74 -20.49 -4.96
C ILE A 123 29.48 -21.40 -3.97
N THR A 124 30.81 -21.49 -4.08
CA THR A 124 31.65 -22.29 -3.17
C THR A 124 31.54 -21.81 -1.71
N ARG A 125 31.34 -20.51 -1.50
CA ARG A 125 31.30 -19.87 -0.17
C ARG A 125 29.88 -19.48 0.27
N THR A 126 28.84 -20.10 -0.30
CA THR A 126 27.44 -19.70 -0.10
C THR A 126 27.05 -19.56 1.37
N ASP A 127 27.39 -20.53 2.23
CA ASP A 127 27.05 -20.49 3.66
C ASP A 127 27.72 -19.31 4.39
N VAL A 128 28.97 -19.03 4.06
CA VAL A 128 29.74 -17.90 4.60
C VAL A 128 29.11 -16.57 4.16
N VAL A 129 28.73 -16.47 2.88
CA VAL A 129 28.09 -15.27 2.31
C VAL A 129 26.75 -15.01 2.98
N ILE A 130 25.91 -16.04 3.14
CA ILE A 130 24.59 -15.92 3.78
C ILE A 130 24.74 -15.45 5.24
N GLU A 131 25.64 -16.05 6.02
CA GLU A 131 25.87 -15.63 7.40
C GLU A 131 26.46 -14.22 7.50
N ALA A 132 27.36 -13.85 6.58
CA ALA A 132 27.91 -12.49 6.51
C ALA A 132 26.81 -11.45 6.24
N LEU A 133 25.93 -11.70 5.26
CA LEU A 133 24.81 -10.82 4.95
C LEU A 133 23.83 -10.68 6.10
N LYS A 134 23.49 -11.79 6.79
CA LYS A 134 22.64 -11.75 7.99
C LYS A 134 23.27 -10.91 9.11
N CYS A 135 24.56 -11.08 9.35
CA CYS A 135 25.30 -10.32 10.35
C CYS A 135 25.33 -8.82 9.99
N LEU A 136 25.63 -8.49 8.74
CA LEU A 136 25.63 -7.12 8.23
C LEU A 136 24.26 -6.46 8.38
N CYS A 137 23.16 -7.17 8.09
CA CYS A 137 21.79 -6.66 8.27
C CYS A 137 21.53 -6.21 9.72
N ASN A 138 21.95 -7.00 10.72
CA ASN A 138 21.81 -6.63 12.13
C ASN A 138 22.64 -5.38 12.47
N ILE A 139 23.90 -5.35 12.01
CA ILE A 139 24.82 -4.25 12.31
C ILE A 139 24.31 -2.94 11.71
N VAL A 140 23.90 -2.92 10.44
CA VAL A 140 23.41 -1.69 9.79
C VAL A 140 22.08 -1.21 10.35
N TYR A 141 21.24 -2.12 10.87
CA TYR A 141 20.00 -1.73 11.54
C TYR A 141 20.30 -0.94 12.83
N HIS A 142 21.30 -1.36 13.62
CA HIS A 142 21.60 -0.75 14.92
C HIS A 142 22.61 0.42 14.86
N SER A 143 23.53 0.44 13.91
CA SER A 143 24.68 1.38 13.90
C SER A 143 24.69 2.30 12.68
N ALA A 144 24.50 3.60 12.92
CA ALA A 144 24.62 4.63 11.88
C ALA A 144 26.03 4.74 11.31
N VAL A 145 27.05 4.58 12.18
CA VAL A 145 28.45 4.63 11.78
C VAL A 145 28.79 3.48 10.82
N ALA A 146 28.29 2.27 11.10
CA ALA A 146 28.47 1.13 10.21
C ALA A 146 27.80 1.35 8.84
N ARG A 147 26.61 1.98 8.81
CA ARG A 147 25.95 2.35 7.55
C ARG A 147 26.83 3.26 6.69
N GLN A 148 27.45 4.28 7.28
CA GLN A 148 28.34 5.19 6.54
C GLN A 148 29.55 4.45 5.98
N TYR A 149 30.18 3.54 6.73
CA TYR A 149 31.28 2.71 6.20
C TYR A 149 30.83 1.82 5.04
N CYS A 150 29.66 1.18 5.14
CA CYS A 150 29.10 0.38 4.04
C CYS A 150 28.93 1.20 2.75
N LEU A 151 28.43 2.45 2.87
CA LEU A 151 28.25 3.35 1.73
C LEU A 151 29.59 3.80 1.13
N ASN A 152 30.55 4.18 1.98
CA ASN A 152 31.89 4.56 1.53
C ASN A 152 32.61 3.43 0.78
N LEU A 153 32.33 2.18 1.16
CA LEU A 153 32.88 0.98 0.52
C LEU A 153 32.07 0.52 -0.72
N GLN A 154 31.17 1.35 -1.26
CA GLN A 154 30.41 1.10 -2.50
C GLN A 154 29.60 -0.21 -2.49
N CYS A 155 29.10 -0.62 -1.32
CA CYS A 155 28.35 -1.87 -1.21
C CYS A 155 27.06 -1.86 -2.04
N VAL A 156 26.43 -0.69 -2.24
CA VAL A 156 25.20 -0.54 -3.01
C VAL A 156 25.42 -0.94 -4.47
N GLN A 157 26.50 -0.47 -5.09
CA GLN A 157 26.86 -0.80 -6.46
C GLN A 157 27.18 -2.29 -6.61
N ALA A 158 27.87 -2.87 -5.63
CA ALA A 158 28.19 -4.29 -5.61
C ALA A 158 26.92 -5.16 -5.54
N ILE A 159 25.98 -4.81 -4.65
CA ILE A 159 24.68 -5.49 -4.56
C ILE A 159 23.93 -5.36 -5.90
N LEU A 160 23.84 -4.16 -6.48
CA LEU A 160 23.15 -3.98 -7.76
C LEU A 160 23.83 -4.73 -8.92
N ALA A 161 25.15 -4.84 -8.92
CA ALA A 161 25.87 -5.68 -9.88
C ALA A 161 25.51 -7.16 -9.72
N ARG A 162 25.35 -7.64 -8.49
CA ARG A 162 24.90 -9.01 -8.20
C ARG A 162 23.43 -9.23 -8.55
N VAL A 163 22.54 -8.26 -8.27
CA VAL A 163 21.11 -8.29 -8.63
C VAL A 163 20.93 -8.47 -10.14
N ARG A 164 21.75 -7.81 -10.97
CA ARG A 164 21.70 -7.99 -12.43
C ARG A 164 22.01 -9.43 -12.87
N LYS A 165 22.80 -10.16 -12.07
CA LYS A 165 23.14 -11.57 -12.32
C LYS A 165 22.17 -12.56 -11.68
N PHE A 166 21.23 -12.14 -10.82
CA PHE A 166 20.27 -13.03 -10.15
C PHE A 166 19.46 -13.91 -11.11
N PHE A 167 19.31 -13.45 -12.35
CA PHE A 167 18.28 -13.93 -13.26
C PHE A 167 18.82 -14.71 -14.45
N ASP A 168 20.08 -14.47 -14.83
CA ASP A 168 20.78 -15.29 -15.82
C ASP A 168 21.34 -16.56 -15.18
N ASN A 169 21.37 -16.65 -13.85
CA ASN A 169 22.04 -17.72 -13.13
C ASN A 169 21.14 -18.44 -12.11
N THR A 170 20.82 -19.69 -12.42
CA THR A 170 20.02 -20.58 -11.56
C THR A 170 20.80 -21.13 -10.36
N LEU A 171 22.12 -20.93 -10.30
CA LEU A 171 22.98 -21.46 -9.24
C LEU A 171 22.99 -20.59 -7.97
N LEU A 172 22.57 -19.32 -8.08
CA LEU A 172 22.41 -18.46 -6.91
C LEU A 172 21.21 -18.91 -6.06
N THR A 173 21.48 -19.25 -4.80
CA THR A 173 20.45 -19.67 -3.84
C THR A 173 19.48 -18.53 -3.52
N PHE A 174 18.27 -18.90 -3.11
CA PHE A 174 17.25 -17.93 -2.72
C PHE A 174 17.71 -17.05 -1.56
N GLU A 175 18.40 -17.63 -0.59
CA GLU A 175 18.85 -16.98 0.64
C GLU A 175 19.80 -15.83 0.34
N VAL A 176 20.75 -16.00 -0.60
CA VAL A 176 21.64 -14.92 -1.03
C VAL A 176 20.82 -13.79 -1.66
N LYS A 177 19.91 -14.12 -2.59
CA LYS A 177 19.05 -13.11 -3.26
C LYS A 177 18.19 -12.34 -2.24
N TYR A 178 17.62 -13.06 -1.28
CA TYR A 178 16.78 -12.49 -0.25
C TYR A 178 17.57 -11.57 0.68
N PHE A 179 18.71 -12.03 1.21
CA PHE A 179 19.50 -11.21 2.14
C PHE A 179 20.20 -10.03 1.47
N ASP A 180 20.50 -10.11 0.18
CA ASP A 180 20.94 -8.96 -0.62
C ASP A 180 19.87 -7.87 -0.69
N MET A 181 18.65 -8.28 -1.04
CA MET A 181 17.53 -7.36 -1.13
C MET A 181 17.14 -6.81 0.23
N ARG A 182 17.21 -7.65 1.28
CA ARG A 182 17.00 -7.22 2.66
C ARG A 182 18.04 -6.20 3.10
N PHE A 183 19.31 -6.43 2.77
CA PHE A 183 20.40 -5.54 3.12
C PHE A 183 20.26 -4.19 2.39
N LEU A 184 19.93 -4.23 1.09
CA LEU A 184 19.65 -3.03 0.30
C LEU A 184 18.41 -2.27 0.80
N PHE A 185 17.35 -2.98 1.19
CA PHE A 185 16.17 -2.39 1.82
C PHE A 185 16.55 -1.63 3.09
N LEU A 186 17.32 -2.24 3.99
CA LEU A 186 17.72 -1.60 5.25
C LEU A 186 18.56 -0.34 5.01
N LEU A 187 19.52 -0.39 4.08
CA LEU A 187 20.33 0.77 3.72
C LEU A 187 19.47 1.90 3.15
N THR A 188 18.57 1.59 2.21
CA THR A 188 17.69 2.58 1.57
C THR A 188 16.59 3.12 2.48
N ALA A 189 16.16 2.35 3.48
CA ALA A 189 15.20 2.79 4.48
C ALA A 189 15.84 3.80 5.44
N LEU A 190 17.08 3.53 5.88
CA LEU A 190 17.74 4.27 6.95
C LEU A 190 18.60 5.45 6.46
N GLU A 191 19.11 5.41 5.22
CA GLU A 191 20.02 6.42 4.69
C GLU A 191 19.52 7.00 3.36
N ASN A 192 19.46 8.34 3.28
CA ASN A 192 19.10 9.02 2.04
C ASN A 192 20.17 8.85 0.95
N THR A 193 21.44 8.86 1.35
CA THR A 193 22.58 8.67 0.44
C THR A 193 22.47 7.34 -0.33
N ALA A 194 22.06 6.27 0.36
CA ALA A 194 21.84 4.97 -0.26
C ALA A 194 20.76 5.04 -1.35
N ARG A 195 19.64 5.75 -1.11
CA ARG A 195 18.57 5.91 -2.11
C ARG A 195 19.06 6.61 -3.37
N VAL A 196 19.78 7.72 -3.19
CA VAL A 196 20.36 8.49 -4.31
C VAL A 196 21.35 7.63 -5.10
N GLU A 197 22.20 6.87 -4.41
CA GLU A 197 23.20 6.00 -5.02
C GLU A 197 22.59 4.84 -5.80
N VAL A 198 21.51 4.23 -5.29
CA VAL A 198 20.73 3.21 -6.03
C VAL A 198 20.19 3.81 -7.33
N VAL A 199 19.61 4.99 -7.29
CA VAL A 199 19.06 5.67 -8.47
C VAL A 199 20.17 6.01 -9.47
N ALA A 200 21.27 6.62 -9.00
CA ALA A 200 22.44 6.97 -9.83
C ALA A 200 23.06 5.73 -10.51
N SER A 201 23.03 4.59 -9.84
CA SER A 201 23.58 3.32 -10.34
C SER A 201 22.61 2.54 -11.22
N LYS A 202 21.56 3.15 -11.77
CA LYS A 202 20.49 2.49 -12.57
C LYS A 202 19.80 1.34 -11.81
N GLY A 203 19.70 1.48 -10.49
CA GLY A 203 19.10 0.48 -9.61
C GLY A 203 17.59 0.37 -9.82
N PHE A 204 16.88 1.47 -10.08
CA PHE A 204 15.44 1.46 -10.37
C PHE A 204 15.09 0.53 -11.55
N CYS A 205 15.81 0.63 -12.67
CA CYS A 205 15.69 -0.26 -13.82
C CYS A 205 15.99 -1.73 -13.44
N SER A 206 17.10 -1.95 -12.73
CA SER A 206 17.56 -3.29 -12.35
C SER A 206 16.54 -3.99 -11.42
N LEU A 207 15.98 -3.27 -10.46
CA LEU A 207 14.96 -3.76 -9.54
C LEU A 207 13.61 -3.98 -10.23
N THR A 208 13.24 -3.13 -11.19
CA THR A 208 12.03 -3.34 -12.00
C THR A 208 12.11 -4.64 -12.78
N HIS A 209 13.26 -4.91 -13.40
CA HIS A 209 13.49 -6.17 -14.12
C HIS A 209 13.49 -7.37 -13.17
N ALA A 210 14.11 -7.23 -12.01
CA ALA A 210 14.11 -8.25 -10.96
C ALA A 210 12.68 -8.64 -10.54
N LEU A 211 11.87 -7.63 -10.24
CA LEU A 211 10.48 -7.83 -9.83
C LEU A 211 9.64 -8.48 -10.95
N ASP A 212 9.84 -8.06 -12.20
CA ASP A 212 9.12 -8.61 -13.35
C ASP A 212 9.42 -10.09 -13.60
N ILE A 213 10.56 -10.58 -13.12
CA ILE A 213 10.91 -12.01 -13.23
C ILE A 213 10.34 -12.81 -12.06
N CYS A 214 10.36 -12.26 -10.84
CA CYS A 214 9.82 -12.93 -9.67
C CYS A 214 8.31 -13.17 -9.74
N ILE A 215 7.56 -12.28 -10.42
CA ILE A 215 6.12 -12.41 -10.56
C ILE A 215 5.77 -13.20 -11.83
N PRO A 216 5.01 -14.31 -11.76
CA PRO A 216 4.60 -15.06 -12.94
C PRO A 216 3.72 -14.21 -13.88
N GLY A 217 3.72 -14.56 -15.17
CA GLY A 217 2.95 -13.81 -16.19
C GLY A 217 3.75 -12.74 -16.94
N LYS A 218 5.08 -12.84 -16.97
CA LYS A 218 5.98 -11.87 -17.62
C LYS A 218 5.67 -11.64 -19.10
N GLU A 219 5.42 -12.70 -19.87
CA GLU A 219 5.09 -12.57 -21.30
C GLU A 219 3.78 -11.82 -21.52
N GLN A 220 2.76 -12.07 -20.69
CA GLN A 220 1.49 -11.35 -20.76
C GLN A 220 1.69 -9.86 -20.45
N ARG A 221 2.50 -9.53 -19.45
CA ARG A 221 2.85 -8.14 -19.12
C ARG A 221 3.65 -7.47 -20.22
N LYS A 222 4.58 -8.18 -20.87
CA LYS A 222 5.33 -7.68 -22.02
C LYS A 222 4.39 -7.28 -23.16
N ILE A 223 3.41 -8.13 -23.50
CA ILE A 223 2.38 -7.81 -24.50
C ILE A 223 1.56 -6.58 -24.08
N CYS A 224 1.16 -6.49 -22.81
CA CYS A 224 0.43 -5.31 -22.28
C CYS A 224 1.24 -4.03 -22.38
N HIS A 225 2.54 -4.11 -22.08
CA HIS A 225 3.45 -2.98 -22.15
C HIS A 225 3.63 -2.50 -23.60
N GLU A 226 3.88 -3.41 -24.54
CA GLU A 226 4.05 -3.10 -25.97
C GLU A 226 2.79 -2.51 -26.60
N THR A 227 1.62 -3.01 -26.22
CA THR A 227 0.31 -2.54 -26.74
C THR A 227 -0.24 -1.34 -25.98
N LYS A 228 0.43 -0.92 -24.88
CA LYS A 228 -0.10 0.02 -23.87
C LYS A 228 -1.57 -0.29 -23.54
N VAL A 229 -1.88 -1.59 -23.43
CA VAL A 229 -3.17 -2.16 -23.01
C VAL A 229 -4.37 -1.90 -23.93
N ARG A 230 -4.12 -1.51 -25.19
CA ARG A 230 -5.20 -1.24 -26.16
C ARG A 230 -5.98 -2.50 -26.56
N ASP A 231 -5.35 -3.66 -26.43
CA ASP A 231 -5.83 -4.92 -27.02
C ASP A 231 -6.31 -5.96 -26.01
N GLY A 232 -6.40 -5.62 -24.72
CA GLY A 232 -6.94 -6.48 -23.66
C GLY A 232 -5.93 -6.80 -22.53
N CYS A 233 -6.14 -7.91 -21.83
CA CYS A 233 -5.31 -8.38 -20.70
C CYS A 233 -3.93 -8.96 -21.09
N GLY A 234 -3.57 -8.94 -22.37
CA GLY A 234 -2.26 -9.34 -22.89
C GLY A 234 -2.00 -10.84 -22.96
N GLN A 235 -3.03 -11.68 -22.82
CA GLN A 235 -2.87 -13.14 -22.82
C GLN A 235 -2.63 -13.75 -24.20
N VAL A 236 -3.04 -13.05 -25.26
CA VAL A 236 -2.94 -13.51 -26.64
C VAL A 236 -2.43 -12.37 -27.52
N ALA A 237 -1.45 -12.65 -28.39
CA ALA A 237 -0.83 -11.66 -29.27
C ALA A 237 -1.07 -11.95 -30.77
N GLY A 238 -1.00 -10.89 -31.59
CA GLY A 238 -0.87 -10.94 -33.04
C GLY A 238 -2.00 -11.70 -33.76
N ALA A 239 -1.63 -12.61 -34.66
CA ALA A 239 -2.57 -13.37 -35.49
C ALA A 239 -3.53 -14.25 -34.70
N LYS A 240 -3.09 -14.79 -33.54
CA LYS A 240 -3.97 -15.59 -32.67
C LYS A 240 -5.09 -14.73 -32.09
N LEU A 241 -4.80 -13.49 -31.71
CA LEU A 241 -5.81 -12.56 -31.19
C LEU A 241 -6.86 -12.19 -32.26
N GLN A 242 -6.44 -12.07 -33.51
CA GLN A 242 -7.31 -11.80 -34.66
C GLN A 242 -8.18 -13.00 -35.05
N ALA A 243 -7.72 -14.22 -34.76
CA ALA A 243 -8.44 -15.45 -35.04
C ALA A 243 -9.48 -15.84 -33.97
N LEU A 244 -9.44 -15.21 -32.78
CA LEU A 244 -10.39 -15.50 -31.70
C LEU A 244 -11.80 -15.03 -32.05
N SER A 245 -12.80 -15.83 -31.66
CA SER A 245 -14.18 -15.36 -31.69
C SER A 245 -14.38 -14.27 -30.65
N ILE A 246 -15.43 -13.47 -30.83
CA ILE A 246 -15.77 -12.41 -29.88
C ILE A 246 -16.09 -13.00 -28.51
N LEU A 247 -16.78 -14.14 -28.45
CA LEU A 247 -17.13 -14.79 -27.19
C LEU A 247 -15.88 -15.28 -26.45
N ASP A 248 -14.93 -15.89 -27.17
CA ASP A 248 -13.66 -16.33 -26.57
C ASP A 248 -12.88 -15.14 -26.01
N ARG A 249 -12.91 -14.01 -26.72
CA ARG A 249 -12.27 -12.77 -26.28
C ARG A 249 -12.95 -12.20 -25.03
N VAL A 250 -14.28 -12.24 -24.92
CA VAL A 250 -15.00 -11.84 -23.70
C VAL A 250 -14.59 -12.69 -22.50
N VAL A 251 -14.55 -14.01 -22.68
CA VAL A 251 -14.22 -14.96 -21.60
C VAL A 251 -12.81 -14.70 -21.07
N ILE A 252 -11.83 -14.53 -21.96
CA ILE A 252 -10.44 -14.25 -21.60
C ILE A 252 -10.32 -12.95 -20.78
N GLU A 253 -11.03 -11.90 -21.18
CA GLU A 253 -10.95 -10.60 -20.52
C GLU A 253 -11.71 -10.54 -19.19
N GLN A 254 -12.79 -11.32 -19.04
CA GLN A 254 -13.58 -11.37 -17.80
C GLN A 254 -12.98 -12.31 -16.76
N ALA A 255 -12.38 -13.41 -17.20
CA ALA A 255 -11.79 -14.43 -16.35
C ALA A 255 -10.32 -14.66 -16.76
N PRO A 256 -9.44 -13.67 -16.52
CA PRO A 256 -8.05 -13.81 -16.88
C PRO A 256 -7.39 -15.00 -16.18
N ASN A 257 -6.49 -15.69 -16.88
CA ASN A 257 -5.57 -16.66 -16.31
C ASN A 257 -4.98 -16.20 -14.98
N THR A 258 -4.93 -17.14 -14.04
CA THR A 258 -4.34 -16.93 -12.72
C THR A 258 -3.17 -17.89 -12.51
N TYR A 259 -2.19 -17.45 -11.73
CA TYR A 259 -0.96 -18.14 -11.43
C TYR A 259 -0.85 -18.38 -9.93
N THR A 260 -0.18 -19.49 -9.58
CA THR A 260 0.31 -19.74 -8.23
C THR A 260 1.76 -19.27 -8.14
N ILE A 261 2.13 -18.69 -7.01
CA ILE A 261 3.49 -18.23 -6.72
C ILE A 261 4.02 -19.00 -5.50
N HIS A 262 5.32 -19.29 -5.47
CA HIS A 262 5.95 -19.97 -4.35
C HIS A 262 6.33 -18.99 -3.23
N GLN A 263 6.44 -19.52 -2.02
CA GLN A 263 6.72 -18.73 -0.82
C GLN A 263 7.99 -17.89 -0.92
N ASN A 264 9.07 -18.47 -1.45
CA ASN A 264 10.35 -17.77 -1.60
C ASN A 264 10.23 -16.58 -2.58
N GLU A 265 9.45 -16.73 -3.65
CA GLU A 265 9.24 -15.66 -4.63
C GLU A 265 8.41 -14.51 -4.04
N ILE A 266 7.45 -14.80 -3.16
CA ILE A 266 6.70 -13.77 -2.41
C ILE A 266 7.66 -12.96 -1.54
N LEU A 267 8.47 -13.62 -0.72
CA LEU A 267 9.40 -12.95 0.21
C LEU A 267 10.40 -12.07 -0.55
N LEU A 268 10.98 -12.59 -1.65
CA LEU A 268 11.90 -11.83 -2.48
C LEU A 268 11.21 -10.64 -3.15
N SER A 269 10.02 -10.85 -3.71
CA SER A 269 9.23 -9.78 -4.34
C SER A 269 8.85 -8.68 -3.34
N ALA A 270 8.55 -9.05 -2.10
CA ALA A 270 8.26 -8.11 -1.03
C ALA A 270 9.48 -7.24 -0.67
N GLU A 271 10.67 -7.84 -0.48
CA GLU A 271 11.90 -7.07 -0.24
C GLU A 271 12.27 -6.15 -1.42
N ILE A 272 12.05 -6.61 -2.66
CA ILE A 272 12.22 -5.76 -3.85
C ILE A 272 11.24 -4.58 -3.81
N MET A 273 9.94 -4.82 -3.61
CA MET A 273 8.95 -3.73 -3.56
C MET A 273 9.17 -2.77 -2.40
N LYS A 274 9.59 -3.25 -1.22
CA LYS A 274 9.97 -2.40 -0.08
C LYS A 274 11.15 -1.50 -0.44
N THR A 275 12.17 -2.04 -1.08
CA THR A 275 13.30 -1.25 -1.60
C THR A 275 12.85 -0.24 -2.65
N MET A 276 11.99 -0.66 -3.59
CA MET A 276 11.44 0.21 -4.63
C MET A 276 10.61 1.36 -4.05
N PHE A 277 9.80 1.10 -3.03
CA PHE A 277 9.04 2.13 -2.31
C PHE A 277 9.95 3.19 -1.68
N ASN A 278 11.09 2.78 -1.10
CA ASN A 278 12.03 3.73 -0.52
C ASN A 278 12.68 4.62 -1.58
N ILE A 279 13.12 4.04 -2.70
CA ILE A 279 13.81 4.80 -3.75
C ILE A 279 12.86 5.63 -4.62
N THR A 280 11.56 5.33 -4.65
CA THR A 280 10.60 6.13 -5.43
C THR A 280 10.38 7.52 -4.83
N LEU A 281 10.77 7.75 -3.58
CA LEU A 281 10.87 9.09 -3.00
C LEU A 281 11.98 9.94 -3.65
N SER A 282 12.92 9.31 -4.35
CA SER A 282 14.05 9.93 -5.03
C SER A 282 14.06 9.55 -6.51
N LEU A 283 12.88 9.38 -7.13
CA LEU A 283 12.79 9.02 -8.55
C LEU A 283 13.68 9.95 -9.39
N PRO A 284 14.44 9.41 -10.36
CA PRO A 284 15.07 10.23 -11.39
C PRO A 284 13.99 11.02 -12.14
N ASP A 285 14.37 12.10 -12.82
CA ASP A 285 13.47 13.06 -13.49
C ASP A 285 12.11 12.42 -13.87
N PRO A 286 11.04 12.72 -13.11
CA PRO A 286 9.78 11.98 -13.18
C PRO A 286 9.08 12.12 -14.55
N GLU A 287 9.53 13.06 -15.37
CA GLU A 287 9.02 13.27 -16.73
C GLU A 287 9.90 12.65 -17.81
N SER A 288 11.08 12.13 -17.46
CA SER A 288 11.95 11.43 -18.41
C SER A 288 11.27 10.17 -18.95
N THR A 289 11.39 9.94 -20.26
CA THR A 289 10.73 8.81 -20.94
C THR A 289 11.14 7.46 -20.36
N ASP A 290 12.42 7.29 -20.02
CA ASP A 290 12.94 6.04 -19.44
C ASP A 290 12.33 5.76 -18.06
N THR A 291 12.20 6.77 -17.20
CA THR A 291 11.59 6.61 -15.87
C THR A 291 10.12 6.26 -15.99
N VAL A 292 9.39 6.94 -16.88
CA VAL A 292 7.96 6.67 -17.12
C VAL A 292 7.74 5.25 -17.65
N ASP A 293 8.57 4.76 -18.56
CA ASP A 293 8.44 3.39 -19.08
C ASP A 293 8.69 2.33 -17.98
N HIS A 294 9.65 2.56 -17.07
CA HIS A 294 9.84 1.69 -15.91
C HIS A 294 8.66 1.79 -14.92
N CYS A 295 8.12 2.98 -14.67
CA CYS A 295 6.90 3.16 -13.88
C CYS A 295 5.71 2.42 -14.50
N ASP A 296 5.52 2.48 -15.82
CA ASP A 296 4.48 1.73 -16.54
C ASP A 296 4.65 0.22 -16.31
N ARG A 297 5.87 -0.30 -16.44
CA ARG A 297 6.18 -1.71 -16.14
C ARG A 297 5.81 -2.10 -14.73
N ILE A 298 6.15 -1.28 -13.73
CA ILE A 298 5.80 -1.55 -12.33
C ILE A 298 4.29 -1.60 -12.15
N VAL A 299 3.55 -0.66 -12.74
CA VAL A 299 2.08 -0.67 -12.69
C VAL A 299 1.51 -1.95 -13.33
N PHE A 300 2.11 -2.46 -14.42
CA PHE A 300 1.72 -3.76 -14.99
C PHE A 300 1.99 -4.94 -14.07
N ILE A 301 3.13 -4.94 -13.37
CA ILE A 301 3.46 -5.98 -12.40
C ILE A 301 2.46 -5.94 -11.24
N VAL A 302 2.21 -4.77 -10.68
CA VAL A 302 1.23 -4.60 -9.59
C VAL A 302 -0.18 -5.00 -10.03
N ARG A 303 -0.60 -4.63 -11.24
CA ARG A 303 -1.87 -5.11 -11.79
C ARG A 303 -1.91 -6.65 -11.84
N SER A 304 -0.82 -7.28 -12.24
CA SER A 304 -0.71 -8.73 -12.27
C SER A 304 -0.81 -9.36 -10.89
N ILE A 305 -0.27 -8.69 -9.85
CA ILE A 305 -0.42 -9.11 -8.46
C ILE A 305 -1.91 -9.15 -8.07
N PHE A 306 -2.69 -8.12 -8.41
CA PHE A 306 -4.11 -8.06 -8.04
C PHE A 306 -5.04 -8.94 -8.87
N VAL A 307 -4.72 -9.15 -10.16
CA VAL A 307 -5.62 -9.81 -11.12
C VAL A 307 -5.26 -11.27 -11.33
N HIS A 308 -3.96 -11.56 -11.43
CA HIS A 308 -3.49 -12.86 -11.89
C HIS A 308 -2.94 -13.72 -10.75
N LEU A 309 -2.55 -13.19 -9.59
CA LEU A 309 -2.07 -14.05 -8.51
C LEU A 309 -3.22 -14.60 -7.67
N ARG A 310 -3.16 -15.89 -7.39
CA ARG A 310 -3.96 -16.51 -6.33
C ARG A 310 -3.23 -16.36 -5.00
N PRO A 311 -3.92 -15.96 -3.93
CA PRO A 311 -3.32 -15.88 -2.61
C PRO A 311 -2.99 -17.30 -2.11
N LEU A 312 -1.86 -17.46 -1.41
CA LEU A 312 -1.51 -18.71 -0.75
C LEU A 312 -2.37 -18.88 0.52
N PRO A 313 -2.75 -20.12 0.89
CA PRO A 313 -3.54 -20.39 2.08
C PRO A 313 -2.79 -20.13 3.41
N ASP A 314 -1.45 -20.23 3.41
CA ASP A 314 -0.59 -19.93 4.54
C ASP A 314 0.14 -18.61 4.24
N GLU A 315 -0.23 -17.51 4.91
CA GLU A 315 0.27 -16.16 4.61
C GLU A 315 1.35 -15.69 5.60
N PRO A 316 2.64 -15.63 5.21
CA PRO A 316 3.66 -14.95 6.02
C PRO A 316 3.88 -13.48 5.65
N GLU A 317 3.55 -13.04 4.43
CA GLU A 317 3.74 -11.65 3.98
C GLU A 317 2.69 -11.21 2.95
N ASN A 318 2.04 -10.06 3.18
CA ASN A 318 0.93 -9.55 2.35
C ASN A 318 1.45 -8.75 1.15
N LEU A 319 1.76 -9.45 0.06
CA LEU A 319 2.26 -8.88 -1.19
C LEU A 319 1.39 -7.73 -1.74
N PRO A 320 0.04 -7.81 -1.72
CA PRO A 320 -0.83 -6.68 -2.04
C PRO A 320 -0.50 -5.38 -1.28
N ASN A 321 -0.15 -5.44 0.01
CA ASN A 321 0.16 -4.23 0.79
C ASN A 321 1.38 -3.49 0.23
N HIS A 322 2.45 -4.24 -0.04
CA HIS A 322 3.67 -3.66 -0.63
C HIS A 322 3.42 -3.13 -2.03
N ALA A 323 2.58 -3.80 -2.82
CA ALA A 323 2.17 -3.33 -4.14
C ALA A 323 1.42 -1.99 -4.07
N ILE A 324 0.51 -1.82 -3.11
CA ILE A 324 -0.22 -0.55 -2.88
C ILE A 324 0.75 0.57 -2.46
N ASN A 325 1.69 0.28 -1.55
CA ASN A 325 2.68 1.27 -1.13
C ASN A 325 3.51 1.76 -2.32
N VAL A 326 3.96 0.83 -3.19
CA VAL A 326 4.68 1.22 -4.40
C VAL A 326 3.81 2.09 -5.32
N LEU A 327 2.52 1.76 -5.50
CA LEU A 327 1.60 2.55 -6.31
C LEU A 327 1.37 3.96 -5.76
N SER A 328 1.37 4.16 -4.44
CA SER A 328 1.15 5.48 -3.84
C SER A 328 2.25 6.49 -4.15
N ASN A 329 3.39 6.03 -4.67
CA ASN A 329 4.49 6.89 -5.09
C ASN A 329 4.63 6.98 -6.62
N MET A 330 3.77 6.30 -7.39
CA MET A 330 3.87 6.27 -8.86
C MET A 330 3.26 7.51 -9.51
N PRO A 331 3.83 8.00 -10.63
CA PRO A 331 3.24 9.11 -11.38
C PRO A 331 1.80 8.82 -11.82
N THR A 332 0.91 9.80 -11.68
CA THR A 332 -0.52 9.69 -12.00
C THR A 332 -0.79 9.25 -13.45
N LYS A 333 0.10 9.63 -14.38
CA LYS A 333 0.04 9.26 -15.80
C LYS A 333 0.13 7.74 -16.04
N CYS A 334 0.86 7.01 -15.19
CA CYS A 334 1.10 5.57 -15.30
C CYS A 334 -0.06 4.76 -14.70
N LEU A 335 -0.74 5.27 -13.67
CA LEU A 335 -1.79 4.58 -12.91
C LEU A 335 -2.99 4.15 -13.77
N LYS A 336 -3.20 4.78 -14.94
CA LYS A 336 -4.20 4.34 -15.92
C LYS A 336 -4.02 2.89 -16.36
N HIS A 337 -2.81 2.34 -16.28
CA HIS A 337 -2.50 0.98 -16.70
C HIS A 337 -3.02 -0.10 -15.74
N LEU A 338 -3.52 0.28 -14.55
CA LEU A 338 -4.27 -0.61 -13.65
C LEU A 338 -5.60 -1.08 -14.25
N MET A 339 -6.17 -0.31 -15.18
CA MET A 339 -7.32 -0.73 -16.00
C MET A 339 -6.85 -1.18 -17.38
N TRP A 340 -7.71 -1.92 -18.08
CA TRP A 340 -7.52 -2.18 -19.51
C TRP A 340 -8.77 -1.95 -20.32
N THR A 341 -8.60 -1.52 -21.58
CA THR A 341 -9.71 -1.35 -22.50
C THR A 341 -10.17 -2.70 -23.02
N MET A 342 -11.47 -2.93 -22.94
CA MET A 342 -12.13 -3.95 -23.72
C MET A 342 -12.05 -3.56 -25.21
N PRO A 343 -11.56 -4.45 -26.07
CA PRO A 343 -11.39 -4.16 -27.49
C PRO A 343 -12.72 -3.72 -28.14
N PRO A 344 -12.72 -2.71 -29.04
CA PRO A 344 -13.96 -2.17 -29.62
C PRO A 344 -14.82 -3.20 -30.36
N SER A 345 -14.19 -4.21 -30.97
CA SER A 345 -14.88 -5.32 -31.63
C SER A 345 -15.68 -6.20 -30.67
N VAL A 346 -15.26 -6.26 -29.40
CA VAL A 346 -15.87 -7.07 -28.37
C VAL A 346 -17.09 -6.37 -27.80
N TRP A 347 -16.93 -5.16 -27.26
CA TRP A 347 -18.05 -4.48 -26.60
C TRP A 347 -19.12 -4.02 -27.60
N LYS A 348 -18.76 -3.61 -28.83
CA LYS A 348 -19.76 -3.25 -29.86
C LYS A 348 -20.69 -4.41 -30.20
N LYS A 349 -20.17 -5.63 -30.19
CA LYS A 349 -20.95 -6.84 -30.45
C LYS A 349 -21.74 -7.27 -29.21
N ILE A 350 -21.21 -7.09 -27.99
CA ILE A 350 -21.98 -7.26 -26.74
C ILE A 350 -23.18 -6.30 -26.73
N ALA A 351 -22.95 -5.02 -27.04
CA ALA A 351 -24.01 -4.01 -27.12
C ALA A 351 -25.06 -4.38 -28.18
N GLN A 352 -24.61 -4.81 -29.36
CA GLN A 352 -25.49 -5.27 -30.44
C GLN A 352 -26.30 -6.53 -30.07
N ASP A 353 -25.70 -7.52 -29.39
CA ASP A 353 -26.40 -8.73 -28.94
C ASP A 353 -27.37 -8.42 -27.77
N TYR A 354 -27.03 -7.48 -26.89
CA TYR A 354 -27.90 -7.01 -25.81
C TYR A 354 -29.15 -6.31 -26.35
N GLU A 355 -28.99 -5.44 -27.35
CA GLU A 355 -30.09 -4.78 -28.05
C GLU A 355 -30.99 -5.79 -28.79
N CYS A 356 -30.45 -6.91 -29.28
CA CYS A 356 -31.20 -7.93 -30.01
C CYS A 356 -31.86 -9.02 -29.11
N ARG A 357 -31.43 -9.22 -27.86
CA ARG A 357 -31.99 -10.27 -26.96
C ARG A 357 -32.10 -9.82 -25.49
N PRO A 358 -33.05 -8.93 -25.15
CA PRO A 358 -33.21 -8.44 -23.77
C PRO A 358 -33.64 -9.51 -22.75
N SER A 359 -34.30 -10.58 -23.20
CA SER A 359 -35.05 -11.51 -22.34
C SER A 359 -34.44 -12.91 -22.17
N SER A 360 -33.19 -13.14 -22.60
CA SER A 360 -32.56 -14.45 -22.39
C SER A 360 -31.97 -14.56 -20.97
N HIS A 361 -32.65 -15.28 -20.08
CA HIS A 361 -32.22 -15.64 -18.71
C HIS A 361 -30.81 -16.29 -18.61
N ARG A 362 -30.17 -16.64 -19.73
CA ARG A 362 -28.83 -17.21 -19.76
C ARG A 362 -27.73 -16.19 -19.38
N TYR A 363 -27.98 -14.89 -19.57
CA TYR A 363 -27.02 -13.83 -19.24
C TYR A 363 -27.14 -13.32 -17.81
N ARG A 364 -28.29 -13.49 -17.13
CA ARG A 364 -28.49 -13.03 -15.74
C ARG A 364 -27.66 -13.83 -14.73
N MET A 365 -27.38 -15.12 -15.01
CA MET A 365 -26.57 -15.98 -14.13
C MET A 365 -25.05 -15.83 -14.29
N GLN A 366 -24.55 -15.25 -15.40
CA GLN A 366 -23.11 -15.04 -15.59
C GLN A 366 -22.58 -13.75 -14.93
N PHE A 367 -23.47 -12.86 -14.50
CA PHE A 367 -23.10 -11.68 -13.70
C PHE A 367 -22.93 -11.99 -12.20
N GLU A 368 -23.45 -13.12 -11.71
CA GLU A 368 -23.31 -13.53 -10.30
C GLU A 368 -21.97 -14.22 -9.98
N THR A 369 -21.29 -14.79 -10.97
CA THR A 369 -20.04 -15.55 -10.78
C THR A 369 -18.82 -14.68 -10.46
N CYS A 370 -18.91 -13.35 -10.55
CA CYS A 370 -17.88 -12.43 -10.02
C CYS A 370 -17.79 -12.44 -8.48
N ARG A 371 -18.83 -12.89 -7.76
CA ARG A 371 -18.77 -13.03 -6.29
C ARG A 371 -17.85 -14.14 -5.82
N SER A 372 -17.60 -15.16 -6.65
CA SER A 372 -16.81 -16.33 -6.26
C SER A 372 -15.32 -16.01 -6.06
N VAL A 373 -14.79 -14.97 -6.72
CA VAL A 373 -13.42 -14.49 -6.50
C VAL A 373 -13.33 -13.62 -5.25
N SER A 374 -14.37 -12.81 -4.95
CA SER A 374 -14.49 -12.05 -3.69
C SER A 374 -14.59 -12.95 -2.45
N ILE A 375 -15.21 -14.13 -2.55
CA ILE A 375 -15.33 -15.08 -1.43
C ILE A 375 -13.95 -15.69 -1.07
N ILE A 376 -13.02 -15.77 -2.02
CA ILE A 376 -11.68 -16.33 -1.79
C ILE A 376 -10.81 -15.36 -1.00
N TYR A 377 -10.84 -14.06 -1.32
CA TYR A 377 -10.10 -13.04 -0.58
C TYR A 377 -10.73 -12.67 0.77
N GLY A 378 -12.07 -12.70 0.89
CA GLY A 378 -12.76 -12.43 2.16
C GLY A 378 -12.52 -13.48 3.25
N ARG A 379 -12.14 -14.72 2.88
CA ARG A 379 -11.76 -15.77 3.85
C ARG A 379 -10.36 -15.60 4.43
N ILE A 380 -9.52 -14.79 3.80
CA ILE A 380 -8.10 -14.65 4.16
C ILE A 380 -7.89 -13.53 5.17
N ILE A 381 -8.78 -12.53 5.21
CA ILE A 381 -8.57 -11.34 6.03
C ILE A 381 -9.08 -11.52 7.48
N ASN A 382 -9.82 -12.59 7.80
CA ASN A 382 -10.33 -12.81 9.15
C ASN A 382 -10.48 -14.32 9.52
N PRO A 383 -9.45 -14.94 10.15
CA PRO A 383 -9.42 -16.38 10.42
C PRO A 383 -10.23 -16.85 11.65
N HIS A 384 -10.94 -15.97 12.36
CA HIS A 384 -11.52 -16.29 13.67
C HIS A 384 -13.06 -16.43 13.74
N ASN A 385 -13.75 -16.67 12.63
CA ASN A 385 -15.20 -16.92 12.66
C ASN A 385 -15.53 -18.37 12.28
N ASP A 386 -15.05 -19.32 13.09
CA ASP A 386 -15.40 -20.73 12.99
C ASP A 386 -16.75 -21.01 13.65
N GLN A 387 -17.83 -20.85 12.89
CA GLN A 387 -19.05 -21.64 13.09
C GLN A 387 -19.61 -22.08 11.74
N LEU A 388 -19.13 -23.22 11.26
CA LEU A 388 -19.81 -24.03 10.24
C LEU A 388 -20.93 -24.82 10.94
N PRO A 389 -22.19 -24.79 10.45
CA PRO A 389 -23.17 -25.78 10.84
C PRO A 389 -22.84 -27.12 10.15
N VAL A 390 -22.62 -28.13 10.97
CA VAL A 390 -22.37 -29.53 10.62
C VAL A 390 -23.64 -30.18 10.05
N GLY A 391 -23.51 -30.97 8.98
CA GLY A 391 -24.42 -32.10 8.69
C GLY A 391 -25.10 -32.11 7.32
N LEU A 392 -24.52 -32.83 6.36
CA LEU A 392 -25.24 -33.37 5.21
C LEU A 392 -25.18 -34.90 5.29
N SER A 393 -26.24 -35.51 5.83
CA SER A 393 -26.60 -36.89 5.58
C SER A 393 -27.88 -36.94 4.75
N SER A 394 -27.80 -37.69 3.66
CA SER A 394 -28.88 -38.02 2.74
C SER A 394 -30.19 -38.47 3.42
N THR A 395 -31.33 -37.93 2.97
CA THR A 395 -32.56 -38.65 2.63
C THR A 395 -33.66 -37.66 2.23
N GLY A 396 -34.47 -38.07 1.24
CA GLY A 396 -35.47 -37.24 0.59
C GLY A 396 -36.69 -36.91 1.46
N GLY A 397 -37.38 -35.83 1.07
CA GLY A 397 -38.66 -35.45 1.65
C GLY A 397 -39.04 -34.03 1.27
N ALA A 398 -39.82 -33.87 0.21
CA ALA A 398 -40.49 -32.62 -0.11
C ALA A 398 -41.43 -32.23 1.04
N ARG A 399 -41.28 -31.02 1.58
CA ARG A 399 -42.38 -30.28 2.23
C ARG A 399 -42.04 -28.80 2.43
N HIS A 400 -42.89 -27.99 1.81
CA HIS A 400 -43.20 -26.57 2.02
C HIS A 400 -42.42 -25.80 3.09
N LEU A 401 -41.64 -24.81 2.64
CA LEU A 401 -41.25 -23.65 3.44
C LEU A 401 -41.86 -22.38 2.84
N HIS A 402 -42.55 -21.66 3.71
CA HIS A 402 -43.19 -20.37 3.50
C HIS A 402 -42.23 -19.32 2.92
N ARG A 403 -42.78 -18.53 1.99
CA ARG A 403 -42.29 -17.23 1.53
C ARG A 403 -41.78 -16.40 2.71
N ARG A 404 -40.49 -16.05 2.70
CA ARG A 404 -39.98 -14.83 3.33
C ARG A 404 -39.92 -13.79 2.21
N GLY A 405 -40.65 -12.69 2.43
CA GLY A 405 -40.91 -11.66 1.44
C GLY A 405 -39.65 -11.10 0.79
N GLU A 406 -39.68 -11.15 -0.53
CA GLU A 406 -38.92 -10.31 -1.44
C GLU A 406 -39.22 -8.84 -1.10
N ASN A 407 -38.17 -8.08 -0.77
CA ASN A 407 -38.06 -6.66 -1.08
C ASN A 407 -36.64 -6.45 -1.59
N ASP A 408 -36.32 -7.14 -2.69
CA ASP A 408 -35.12 -6.91 -3.47
C ASP A 408 -35.40 -5.66 -4.32
N VAL A 409 -35.17 -4.48 -3.72
CA VAL A 409 -35.23 -3.21 -4.44
C VAL A 409 -34.17 -3.28 -5.52
N SER A 410 -34.65 -3.38 -6.75
CA SER A 410 -33.89 -3.54 -7.96
C SER A 410 -32.85 -2.43 -8.06
N ARG A 411 -31.58 -2.75 -7.77
CA ARG A 411 -30.47 -1.82 -8.00
C ARG A 411 -30.54 -1.35 -9.46
N PRO A 412 -30.57 -0.04 -9.73
CA PRO A 412 -30.60 0.46 -11.10
C PRO A 412 -29.39 -0.10 -11.85
N GLU A 413 -29.66 -0.65 -13.03
CA GLU A 413 -28.71 -1.38 -13.87
C GLU A 413 -27.39 -0.59 -14.01
N LYS A 414 -26.27 -1.22 -13.64
CA LYS A 414 -24.91 -0.68 -13.79
C LYS A 414 -24.59 -0.49 -15.28
N LYS A 415 -25.07 0.61 -15.87
CA LYS A 415 -24.97 0.94 -17.30
C LYS A 415 -23.60 1.47 -17.73
N TRP A 416 -22.58 1.31 -16.90
CA TRP A 416 -21.27 1.91 -17.14
C TRP A 416 -20.16 0.98 -16.65
N ASN A 417 -19.80 0.00 -17.49
CA ASN A 417 -18.51 -0.70 -17.42
C ASN A 417 -18.13 -1.51 -18.68
N ASP A 418 -18.88 -1.46 -19.78
CA ASP A 418 -18.67 -2.40 -20.90
C ASP A 418 -17.38 -2.17 -21.69
N THR A 419 -16.72 -1.02 -21.52
CA THR A 419 -15.51 -0.66 -22.28
C THR A 419 -14.20 -0.86 -21.51
N TYR A 420 -14.23 -1.01 -20.18
CA TYR A 420 -13.00 -1.08 -19.38
C TYR A 420 -13.10 -2.16 -18.30
N ASN A 421 -12.05 -2.95 -18.16
CA ASN A 421 -11.92 -3.87 -17.05
C ASN A 421 -11.27 -3.16 -15.86
N MET A 422 -11.93 -3.25 -14.69
CA MET A 422 -11.56 -2.59 -13.44
C MET A 422 -11.16 -3.59 -12.34
N LEU A 423 -10.88 -4.86 -12.66
CA LEU A 423 -10.66 -5.92 -11.67
C LEU A 423 -9.58 -5.58 -10.64
N ALA A 424 -8.44 -4.99 -11.07
CA ALA A 424 -7.38 -4.60 -10.13
C ALA A 424 -7.87 -3.56 -9.11
N ILE A 425 -8.61 -2.55 -9.59
CA ILE A 425 -9.16 -1.47 -8.76
C ILE A 425 -10.25 -2.02 -7.83
N GLN A 426 -11.06 -2.96 -8.33
CA GLN A 426 -12.06 -3.67 -7.55
C GLN A 426 -11.44 -4.49 -6.41
N THR A 427 -10.36 -5.22 -6.68
CA THR A 427 -9.62 -5.96 -5.64
C THR A 427 -9.06 -4.99 -4.59
N MET A 428 -8.49 -3.85 -5.00
CA MET A 428 -8.03 -2.81 -4.08
C MET A 428 -9.17 -2.23 -3.23
N LEU A 429 -10.36 -2.03 -3.81
CA LEU A 429 -11.54 -1.54 -3.08
C LEU A 429 -12.02 -2.56 -2.05
N GLN A 430 -11.96 -3.86 -2.37
CA GLN A 430 -12.27 -4.93 -1.43
C GLN A 430 -11.29 -4.92 -0.25
N ILE A 431 -9.99 -4.79 -0.53
CA ILE A 431 -8.95 -4.65 0.51
C ILE A 431 -9.23 -3.44 1.42
N LEU A 432 -9.67 -2.30 0.85
CA LEU A 432 -10.06 -1.14 1.64
C LEU A 432 -11.29 -1.43 2.52
N ASP A 433 -12.32 -2.05 1.96
CA ASP A 433 -13.56 -2.39 2.68
C ASP A 433 -13.28 -3.35 3.86
N ASP A 434 -12.44 -4.34 3.64
CA ASP A 434 -12.05 -5.31 4.67
C ASP A 434 -11.22 -4.63 5.78
N ARG A 435 -10.31 -3.71 5.42
CA ARG A 435 -9.54 -2.91 6.40
C ARG A 435 -10.42 -1.95 7.19
N LEU A 436 -11.45 -1.37 6.58
CA LEU A 436 -12.41 -0.49 7.27
C LEU A 436 -13.28 -1.25 8.26
N LYS A 437 -13.52 -2.55 8.02
CA LYS A 437 -14.28 -3.44 8.90
C LYS A 437 -13.43 -4.11 9.98
N ALA A 438 -12.11 -4.18 9.78
CA ALA A 438 -11.19 -4.77 10.74
C ALA A 438 -10.96 -3.83 11.95
N THR A 439 -11.42 -4.24 13.13
CA THR A 439 -11.33 -3.46 14.38
C THR A 439 -9.97 -3.60 15.10
N ALA A 440 -9.10 -4.51 14.67
CA ALA A 440 -8.01 -5.05 15.50
C ALA A 440 -6.58 -4.52 15.23
N GLN A 441 -6.35 -3.70 14.19
CA GLN A 441 -5.00 -3.30 13.76
C GLN A 441 -4.83 -1.77 13.72
N PRO A 442 -3.58 -1.24 13.79
CA PRO A 442 -3.32 0.19 13.67
C PRO A 442 -3.82 0.68 12.31
N LEU A 443 -4.90 1.46 12.35
CA LEU A 443 -5.66 1.92 11.19
C LEU A 443 -4.83 2.79 10.24
N GLN A 444 -3.80 3.47 10.76
CA GLN A 444 -2.94 4.44 10.05
C GLN A 444 -2.03 3.78 9.02
N GLU A 445 -1.28 2.76 9.43
CA GLU A 445 -0.26 2.13 8.57
C GLU A 445 -0.88 1.36 7.40
N ASN A 446 -2.13 0.95 7.54
CA ASN A 446 -2.85 0.17 6.55
C ASN A 446 -3.74 1.01 5.63
N ILE A 447 -4.44 2.04 6.09
CA ILE A 447 -5.42 2.73 5.22
C ILE A 447 -4.78 3.84 4.36
N ILE A 448 -3.77 4.53 4.88
CA ILE A 448 -3.17 5.71 4.23
C ILE A 448 -2.64 5.40 2.82
N PRO A 449 -1.82 4.34 2.60
CA PRO A 449 -1.28 4.07 1.26
C PRO A 449 -2.37 3.76 0.23
N VAL A 450 -3.43 3.05 0.66
CA VAL A 450 -4.57 2.69 -0.19
C VAL A 450 -5.33 3.94 -0.64
N LEU A 451 -5.67 4.82 0.32
CA LEU A 451 -6.38 6.06 0.02
C LEU A 451 -5.52 7.04 -0.80
N SER A 452 -4.22 7.13 -0.51
CA SER A 452 -3.28 7.95 -1.29
C SER A 452 -3.22 7.49 -2.75
N ALA A 453 -3.08 6.18 -2.98
CA ALA A 453 -3.11 5.60 -4.32
C ALA A 453 -4.46 5.90 -5.02
N PHE A 454 -5.61 5.70 -4.34
CA PHE A 454 -6.91 6.02 -4.93
C PHE A 454 -7.11 7.50 -5.26
N CYS A 455 -6.61 8.41 -4.41
CA CYS A 455 -6.64 9.85 -4.68
C CYS A 455 -5.86 10.17 -5.97
N GLN A 456 -4.64 9.64 -6.11
CA GLN A 456 -3.81 9.84 -7.29
C GLN A 456 -4.44 9.25 -8.55
N MET A 457 -5.02 8.04 -8.44
CA MET A 457 -5.75 7.39 -9.53
C MET A 457 -6.97 8.20 -9.98
N ALA A 458 -7.77 8.71 -9.02
CA ALA A 458 -8.98 9.49 -9.28
C ALA A 458 -8.67 10.88 -9.87
N ARG A 459 -7.56 11.51 -9.46
CA ARG A 459 -7.08 12.76 -10.05
C ARG A 459 -6.55 12.55 -11.47
N GLY A 460 -5.73 11.53 -11.66
CA GLY A 460 -5.06 11.25 -12.94
C GLY A 460 -5.97 10.72 -14.05
N ASN A 461 -7.08 10.05 -13.72
CA ASN A 461 -7.92 9.43 -14.73
C ASN A 461 -9.43 9.56 -14.43
N ARG A 462 -10.17 10.21 -15.34
CA ARG A 462 -11.63 10.40 -15.26
C ARG A 462 -12.42 9.08 -15.19
N VAL A 463 -11.99 8.05 -15.92
CA VAL A 463 -12.67 6.75 -15.94
C VAL A 463 -12.57 6.07 -14.59
N ILE A 464 -11.36 6.06 -13.98
CA ILE A 464 -11.17 5.52 -12.63
C ILE A 464 -12.00 6.30 -11.62
N ARG A 465 -11.97 7.64 -11.68
CA ARG A 465 -12.76 8.49 -10.77
C ARG A 465 -14.25 8.19 -10.85
N LYS A 466 -14.80 8.02 -12.06
CA LYS A 466 -16.22 7.66 -12.24
C LYS A 466 -16.52 6.28 -11.66
N TYR A 467 -15.67 5.29 -11.91
CA TYR A 467 -15.81 3.95 -11.34
C TYR A 467 -15.77 3.96 -9.80
N LEU A 468 -14.74 4.60 -9.21
CA LEU A 468 -14.61 4.75 -7.75
C LEU A 468 -15.80 5.51 -7.16
N ARG A 469 -16.29 6.57 -7.81
CA ARG A 469 -17.49 7.29 -7.39
C ARG A 469 -18.70 6.35 -7.36
N MET A 470 -18.90 5.50 -8.36
CA MET A 470 -20.05 4.60 -8.40
C MET A 470 -20.01 3.50 -7.33
N GLU A 471 -18.82 2.97 -7.02
CA GLU A 471 -18.68 1.93 -5.99
C GLU A 471 -18.66 2.51 -4.57
N VAL A 472 -18.01 3.66 -4.34
CA VAL A 472 -17.89 4.28 -3.02
C VAL A 472 -19.09 5.17 -2.69
N LEU A 473 -19.55 5.99 -3.64
CA LEU A 473 -20.63 6.98 -3.50
C LEU A 473 -21.77 6.70 -4.50
N PRO A 474 -22.46 5.55 -4.38
CA PRO A 474 -23.57 5.23 -5.28
C PRO A 474 -24.66 6.33 -5.19
N PRO A 475 -25.41 6.59 -6.28
CA PRO A 475 -26.55 7.50 -6.24
C PRO A 475 -27.46 7.19 -5.06
N LEU A 476 -27.80 8.22 -4.29
CA LEU A 476 -28.69 8.06 -3.14
C LEU A 476 -30.11 7.81 -3.67
N GLY A 477 -30.78 6.77 -3.20
CA GLY A 477 -32.24 6.64 -3.32
C GLY A 477 -32.91 7.40 -2.18
N HIS A 478 -33.95 6.80 -1.60
CA HIS A 478 -34.58 7.32 -0.39
C HIS A 478 -33.60 7.56 0.77
N VAL A 479 -33.66 8.76 1.34
CA VAL A 479 -32.86 9.15 2.52
C VAL A 479 -33.76 9.16 3.73
N GLY A 480 -33.60 8.16 4.58
CA GLY A 480 -34.35 8.05 5.83
C GLY A 480 -33.69 8.80 6.99
N THR A 481 -33.90 8.26 8.19
CA THR A 481 -33.35 8.79 9.46
C THR A 481 -31.93 8.29 9.78
N THR A 482 -31.35 7.47 8.90
CA THR A 482 -30.00 6.90 9.05
C THR A 482 -28.94 7.92 8.65
N ARG A 483 -27.97 8.15 9.53
CA ARG A 483 -26.92 9.14 9.27
C ARG A 483 -25.90 8.66 8.23
N PRO A 484 -25.19 9.56 7.53
CA PRO A 484 -24.14 9.19 6.58
C PRO A 484 -23.03 8.31 7.17
N GLU A 485 -22.69 8.46 8.45
CA GLU A 485 -21.72 7.61 9.16
C GLU A 485 -22.27 6.24 9.60
N GLU A 486 -23.59 6.06 9.61
CA GLU A 486 -24.27 4.84 10.06
C GLU A 486 -24.48 3.88 8.88
N GLY A 487 -23.92 2.67 8.99
CA GLY A 487 -24.06 1.61 7.99
C GLY A 487 -22.76 0.88 7.67
N ASN A 488 -22.89 -0.11 6.78
CA ASN A 488 -21.85 -1.09 6.43
C ASN A 488 -21.24 -0.89 5.03
N LEU A 489 -21.59 0.20 4.34
CA LEU A 489 -20.97 0.53 3.05
C LEU A 489 -19.61 1.20 3.27
N ILE A 490 -18.74 1.13 2.25
CA ILE A 490 -17.44 1.83 2.23
C ILE A 490 -17.63 3.32 2.55
N ARG A 491 -18.66 3.96 1.97
CA ARG A 491 -19.05 5.34 2.30
C ARG A 491 -19.14 5.58 3.80
N ASN A 492 -19.91 4.75 4.51
CA ASN A 492 -20.16 4.94 5.93
C ASN A 492 -18.86 4.78 6.73
N GLY A 493 -18.02 3.80 6.36
CA GLY A 493 -16.68 3.62 6.93
C GLY A 493 -15.81 4.86 6.77
N LEU A 494 -15.73 5.42 5.56
CA LEU A 494 -14.96 6.63 5.28
C LEU A 494 -15.51 7.85 6.02
N VAL A 495 -16.83 8.05 6.04
CA VAL A 495 -17.43 9.19 6.77
C VAL A 495 -17.14 9.10 8.28
N ARG A 496 -17.10 7.90 8.87
CA ARG A 496 -16.65 7.73 10.28
C ARG A 496 -15.20 8.21 10.47
N LEU A 497 -14.32 7.93 9.51
CA LEU A 497 -12.91 8.35 9.58
C LEU A 497 -12.69 9.85 9.44
N MET A 498 -13.64 10.60 8.87
CA MET A 498 -13.57 12.07 8.82
C MET A 498 -13.58 12.71 10.23
N ARG A 499 -14.09 11.99 11.24
CA ARG A 499 -14.08 12.39 12.65
C ARG A 499 -13.02 11.65 13.48
N SER A 500 -12.05 11.01 12.83
CA SER A 500 -10.93 10.37 13.53
C SER A 500 -10.10 11.42 14.29
N ALA A 501 -9.51 11.02 15.42
CA ALA A 501 -8.56 11.86 16.16
C ALA A 501 -7.22 12.06 15.42
N ILE A 502 -6.99 11.28 14.37
CA ILE A 502 -5.75 11.30 13.58
C ILE A 502 -5.91 12.28 12.40
N GLU A 503 -5.10 13.33 12.39
CA GLU A 503 -5.12 14.38 11.36
C GLU A 503 -4.90 13.83 9.94
N ASP A 504 -3.83 13.06 9.74
CA ASP A 504 -3.46 12.57 8.40
C ASP A 504 -4.57 11.73 7.75
N ILE A 505 -5.25 10.89 8.54
CA ILE A 505 -6.38 10.09 8.05
C ILE A 505 -7.56 10.98 7.73
N LYS A 506 -7.91 11.90 8.64
CA LYS A 506 -9.10 12.74 8.48
C LYS A 506 -8.97 13.61 7.22
N GLU A 507 -7.80 14.19 6.99
CA GLU A 507 -7.52 15.02 5.83
C GLU A 507 -7.53 14.20 4.54
N LEU A 508 -6.88 13.03 4.53
CA LEU A 508 -6.79 12.18 3.35
C LEU A 508 -8.15 11.59 2.95
N VAL A 509 -8.96 11.15 3.91
CA VAL A 509 -10.31 10.63 3.63
C VAL A 509 -11.21 11.73 3.08
N ALA A 510 -11.16 12.91 3.71
CA ALA A 510 -11.94 14.06 3.27
C ALA A 510 -11.51 14.53 1.87
N ASP A 511 -10.20 14.53 1.60
CA ASP A 511 -9.63 14.80 0.28
C ASP A 511 -10.10 13.78 -0.77
N PHE A 512 -10.05 12.49 -0.44
CA PHE A 512 -10.51 11.42 -1.33
C PHE A 512 -11.99 11.60 -1.73
N LEU A 513 -12.88 11.79 -0.75
CA LEU A 513 -14.30 12.01 -1.01
C LEU A 513 -14.56 13.27 -1.82
N PHE A 514 -13.80 14.34 -1.57
CA PHE A 514 -13.90 15.59 -2.32
C PHE A 514 -13.49 15.42 -3.79
N VAL A 515 -12.41 14.68 -4.06
CA VAL A 515 -12.00 14.33 -5.44
C VAL A 515 -13.09 13.53 -6.15
N LEU A 516 -13.71 12.53 -5.50
CA LEU A 516 -14.82 11.76 -6.08
C LEU A 516 -16.06 12.62 -6.38
N CYS A 517 -16.22 13.71 -5.64
CA CYS A 517 -17.26 14.72 -5.83
C CYS A 517 -16.93 15.79 -6.88
N LYS A 518 -15.85 15.61 -7.68
CA LYS A 518 -15.32 16.61 -8.61
C LYS A 518 -15.02 17.95 -7.92
N GLU A 519 -14.56 17.89 -6.67
CA GLU A 519 -14.24 19.08 -5.85
C GLU A 519 -15.42 20.05 -5.68
N ASN A 520 -16.65 19.52 -5.72
CA ASN A 520 -17.87 20.28 -5.52
C ASN A 520 -18.38 20.15 -4.07
N VAL A 521 -18.48 21.28 -3.38
CA VAL A 521 -18.90 21.37 -1.97
C VAL A 521 -20.31 20.81 -1.74
N ASN A 522 -21.28 21.18 -2.59
CA ASN A 522 -22.67 20.73 -2.46
C ASN A 522 -22.80 19.21 -2.66
N ARG A 523 -22.05 18.66 -3.63
CA ARG A 523 -22.00 17.20 -3.84
C ARG A 523 -21.39 16.50 -2.63
N LEU A 524 -20.32 17.05 -2.04
CA LEU A 524 -19.73 16.47 -0.84
C LEU A 524 -20.73 16.45 0.33
N ILE A 525 -21.35 17.60 0.64
CA ILE A 525 -22.33 17.74 1.74
C ILE A 525 -23.48 16.75 1.57
N LYS A 526 -24.00 16.56 0.35
CA LYS A 526 -25.06 15.58 0.05
C LYS A 526 -24.70 14.15 0.52
N TYR A 527 -23.45 13.73 0.40
CA TYR A 527 -23.02 12.36 0.73
C TYR A 527 -22.48 12.20 2.14
N THR A 528 -21.95 13.26 2.76
CA THR A 528 -21.28 13.19 4.07
C THR A 528 -22.05 13.87 5.20
N GLY A 529 -22.97 14.79 4.88
CA GLY A 529 -23.51 15.76 5.84
C GLY A 529 -22.50 16.90 6.12
N TYR A 530 -23.02 18.11 6.37
CA TYR A 530 -22.18 19.28 6.63
C TYR A 530 -21.37 19.12 7.92
N GLY A 531 -21.93 18.52 8.98
CA GLY A 531 -21.22 18.32 10.25
C GLY A 531 -19.93 17.50 10.10
N ASN A 532 -19.94 16.47 9.25
CA ASN A 532 -18.74 15.67 8.97
C ASN A 532 -17.77 16.39 8.00
N ALA A 533 -18.29 17.19 7.05
CA ALA A 533 -17.48 17.92 6.07
C ALA A 533 -16.89 19.24 6.58
N ALA A 534 -17.43 19.82 7.65
CA ALA A 534 -17.10 21.15 8.15
C ALA A 534 -15.59 21.34 8.39
N GLY A 535 -14.90 20.34 8.95
CA GLY A 535 -13.45 20.41 9.17
C GLY A 535 -12.64 20.57 7.88
N LEU A 536 -13.03 19.87 6.81
CA LEU A 536 -12.40 19.99 5.49
C LEU A 536 -12.71 21.35 4.85
N LEU A 537 -13.97 21.79 4.95
CA LEU A 537 -14.40 23.06 4.38
C LEU A 537 -13.69 24.22 5.08
N ALA A 538 -13.52 24.14 6.41
CA ALA A 538 -12.78 25.14 7.18
C ALA A 538 -11.30 25.22 6.76
N SER A 539 -10.60 24.09 6.65
CA SER A 539 -9.17 24.06 6.29
C SER A 539 -8.92 24.59 4.87
N ARG A 540 -9.84 24.29 3.94
CA ARG A 540 -9.77 24.74 2.54
C ARG A 540 -10.34 26.13 2.29
N GLY A 541 -10.94 26.79 3.28
CA GLY A 541 -11.56 28.10 3.08
C GLY A 541 -12.84 28.03 2.22
N LEU A 542 -13.60 26.95 2.35
CA LEU A 542 -14.80 26.65 1.57
C LEU A 542 -16.09 26.73 2.41
N MET A 543 -16.05 27.33 3.61
CA MET A 543 -17.26 27.50 4.44
C MET A 543 -18.15 28.66 3.99
N GLY A 544 -17.65 29.56 3.14
CA GLY A 544 -18.43 30.66 2.59
C GLY A 544 -19.47 30.15 1.59
N VAL A 545 -20.76 30.40 1.84
CA VAL A 545 -21.88 30.03 0.96
C VAL A 545 -21.83 30.75 -0.41
N SER A 546 -20.98 31.78 -0.55
CA SER A 546 -20.82 32.55 -1.79
C SER A 546 -19.44 32.35 -2.44
N GLN A 547 -19.18 31.17 -3.00
CA GLN A 547 -18.19 31.01 -4.08
C GLN A 547 -18.70 30.04 -5.14
N SER A 548 -19.68 30.49 -5.91
CA SER A 548 -19.70 30.17 -7.33
C SER A 548 -18.42 30.74 -7.96
N GLN A 549 -17.60 29.88 -8.55
CA GLN A 549 -16.48 30.23 -9.42
C GLN A 549 -15.28 30.93 -8.77
N ARG A 550 -14.41 30.18 -8.09
CA ARG A 550 -12.99 30.50 -8.06
C ARG A 550 -12.12 29.29 -8.40
N ASN A 551 -11.47 29.41 -9.56
CA ASN A 551 -10.24 28.77 -10.02
C ASN A 551 -10.27 27.29 -10.45
N GLY A 552 -10.48 27.10 -11.76
CA GLY A 552 -9.55 26.35 -12.63
C GLY A 552 -9.13 24.95 -12.21
N THR A 553 -10.03 23.99 -12.34
CA THR A 553 -9.65 22.57 -12.54
C THR A 553 -10.26 22.07 -13.84
N ASP A 554 -9.48 21.31 -14.63
CA ASP A 554 -9.79 20.76 -15.97
C ASP A 554 -10.91 19.69 -15.94
N TYR A 555 -12.03 19.98 -15.29
CA TYR A 555 -13.20 19.11 -15.27
C TYR A 555 -14.22 19.56 -16.30
N SER A 556 -14.18 18.92 -17.49
CA SER A 556 -15.22 19.02 -18.52
C SER A 556 -16.63 18.81 -17.93
N SER A 557 -17.56 19.63 -18.45
CA SER A 557 -19.01 19.76 -18.24
C SER A 557 -19.80 18.73 -17.41
N ASP A 558 -20.87 19.24 -16.83
CA ASP A 558 -21.61 18.76 -15.68
C ASP A 558 -22.68 17.68 -15.99
N ASP A 559 -22.33 16.64 -16.76
CA ASP A 559 -23.32 15.68 -17.31
C ASP A 559 -23.55 14.40 -16.48
N ASP A 560 -23.53 14.45 -15.14
CA ASP A 560 -23.98 13.30 -14.32
C ASP A 560 -24.90 13.83 -13.19
N ASP A 561 -26.20 13.96 -13.50
CA ASP A 561 -27.25 14.19 -12.51
C ASP A 561 -27.32 12.98 -11.57
N SER A 562 -26.65 13.10 -10.43
CA SER A 562 -26.67 12.11 -9.34
C SER A 562 -27.95 12.15 -8.50
N GLU A 563 -28.90 13.00 -8.88
CA GLU A 563 -30.19 13.13 -8.20
C GLU A 563 -31.13 12.07 -8.76
N THR A 564 -31.41 11.05 -7.95
CA THR A 564 -32.49 10.11 -8.25
C THR A 564 -33.82 10.82 -8.01
N GLU A 565 -34.88 10.37 -8.68
CA GLU A 565 -36.23 10.90 -8.47
C GLU A 565 -36.65 10.77 -7.00
N GLU A 566 -36.25 9.69 -6.32
CA GLU A 566 -36.47 9.45 -4.89
C GLU A 566 -35.79 10.52 -4.02
N TYR A 567 -34.50 10.80 -4.27
CA TYR A 567 -33.74 11.79 -3.51
C TYR A 567 -34.30 13.21 -3.69
N ALA A 568 -34.82 13.54 -4.88
CA ALA A 568 -35.41 14.85 -5.14
C ALA A 568 -36.64 15.14 -4.27
N MET A 569 -37.41 14.09 -3.92
CA MET A 569 -38.56 14.21 -3.01
C MET A 569 -38.14 14.44 -1.57
N ASP A 570 -37.08 13.76 -1.14
CA ASP A 570 -36.58 13.83 0.25
C ASP A 570 -35.72 15.08 0.49
N LYS A 571 -35.18 15.72 -0.56
CA LYS A 571 -34.25 16.87 -0.52
C LYS A 571 -34.74 18.03 0.34
N LEU A 572 -36.05 18.29 0.35
CA LEU A 572 -36.65 19.37 1.14
C LEU A 572 -36.70 19.07 2.65
N HIS A 573 -36.64 17.79 3.03
CA HIS A 573 -36.81 17.32 4.41
C HIS A 573 -35.47 16.93 5.08
N ILE A 574 -34.37 16.95 4.34
CA ILE A 574 -33.04 16.62 4.85
C ILE A 574 -32.44 17.83 5.58
N ASP A 575 -32.02 17.63 6.82
CA ASP A 575 -31.20 18.60 7.53
C ASP A 575 -29.76 18.58 6.95
N PRO A 576 -29.25 19.68 6.38
CA PRO A 576 -27.90 19.75 5.84
C PRO A 576 -26.79 19.43 6.86
N MET A 577 -27.02 19.70 8.16
CA MET A 577 -26.04 19.44 9.22
C MET A 577 -25.82 17.95 9.41
N ILE A 578 -26.91 17.18 9.46
CA ILE A 578 -26.90 15.74 9.74
C ILE A 578 -26.75 14.93 8.44
N GLY A 579 -27.24 15.47 7.32
CA GLY A 579 -27.32 14.76 6.04
C GLY A 579 -28.36 13.63 6.04
N ALA A 580 -29.33 13.68 6.95
CA ALA A 580 -30.43 12.73 7.09
C ALA A 580 -31.71 13.46 7.51
N ILE A 581 -32.87 12.81 7.39
CA ILE A 581 -34.12 13.34 7.93
C ILE A 581 -34.07 13.22 9.47
N PRO A 582 -34.28 14.31 10.22
CA PRO A 582 -34.34 14.25 11.68
C PRO A 582 -35.37 13.19 12.13
N LYS A 583 -35.05 12.42 13.16
CA LYS A 583 -36.03 11.51 13.76
C LYS A 583 -37.13 12.38 14.37
N ASP A 584 -38.37 12.12 13.96
CA ASP A 584 -39.51 12.79 14.56
C ASP A 584 -39.69 12.20 15.97
N ASP A 585 -39.09 12.87 16.96
CA ASP A 585 -39.04 12.39 18.34
C ASP A 585 -40.41 12.46 19.05
N GLY A 586 -41.49 12.72 18.30
CA GLY A 586 -42.86 12.90 18.81
C GLY A 586 -43.01 14.12 19.72
N LYS A 587 -41.96 14.94 19.82
CA LYS A 587 -41.95 16.22 20.52
C LYS A 587 -42.13 17.29 19.46
N ALA A 588 -43.20 18.08 19.58
CA ALA A 588 -43.35 19.31 18.81
C ALA A 588 -42.07 20.14 18.98
N ASN A 589 -41.66 20.87 17.94
CA ASN A 589 -40.57 21.83 18.11
C ASN A 589 -40.95 22.74 19.28
N PRO A 590 -40.11 22.91 20.31
CA PRO A 590 -40.42 23.76 21.46
C PRO A 590 -40.73 25.22 21.06
N LEU A 591 -40.33 25.60 19.84
CA LEU A 591 -40.60 26.90 19.22
C LEU A 591 -42.01 27.00 18.62
N ASP A 592 -42.72 25.90 18.35
CA ASP A 592 -44.08 25.94 17.81
C ASP A 592 -45.13 26.25 18.89
N GLU A 593 -44.80 26.02 20.17
CA GLU A 593 -45.64 26.36 21.34
C GLU A 593 -45.39 27.79 21.87
N MET A 594 -44.38 28.48 21.35
CA MET A 594 -43.88 29.76 21.86
C MET A 594 -44.35 30.93 20.98
N SER A 595 -44.82 32.02 21.60
CA SER A 595 -45.20 33.25 20.88
C SER A 595 -43.96 33.92 20.24
N GLU A 596 -44.15 34.74 19.20
CA GLU A 596 -43.01 35.45 18.57
C GLU A 596 -42.24 36.33 19.55
N GLN A 597 -42.92 36.92 20.53
CA GLN A 597 -42.30 37.73 21.57
C GLN A 597 -41.42 36.89 22.51
N GLU A 598 -41.89 35.72 22.92
CA GLU A 598 -41.10 34.80 23.76
C GLU A 598 -39.88 34.24 23.00
N LYS A 599 -39.99 34.04 21.67
CA LYS A 599 -38.85 33.66 20.83
C LYS A 599 -37.77 34.73 20.81
N GLU A 600 -38.18 36.00 20.73
CA GLU A 600 -37.25 37.14 20.74
C GLU A 600 -36.57 37.27 22.11
N GLU A 601 -37.31 37.13 23.21
CA GLU A 601 -36.75 37.16 24.57
C GLU A 601 -35.77 36.00 24.83
N GLU A 602 -36.08 34.79 24.37
CA GLU A 602 -35.16 33.65 24.47
C GLU A 602 -33.92 33.82 23.56
N ALA A 603 -34.07 34.41 22.37
CA ALA A 603 -32.95 34.75 21.50
C ALA A 603 -32.02 35.80 22.12
N GLU A 604 -32.57 36.82 22.78
CA GLU A 604 -31.79 37.82 23.52
C GLU A 604 -31.06 37.21 24.73
N LYS A 605 -31.74 36.34 25.50
CA LYS A 605 -31.10 35.58 26.59
C LYS A 605 -29.94 34.72 26.07
N LEU A 606 -30.14 34.03 24.94
CA LEU A 606 -29.10 33.23 24.30
C LEU A 606 -27.92 34.11 23.85
N ALA A 607 -28.19 35.25 23.21
CA ALA A 607 -27.16 36.20 22.79
C ALA A 607 -26.36 36.75 23.99
N SER A 608 -27.04 37.05 25.10
CA SER A 608 -26.38 37.44 26.35
C SER A 608 -25.49 36.32 26.90
N LEU A 609 -25.98 35.08 26.92
CA LEU A 609 -25.21 33.92 27.35
C LEU A 609 -23.96 33.71 26.48
N ILE A 610 -24.10 33.82 25.15
CA ILE A 610 -22.98 33.69 24.21
C ILE A 610 -21.93 34.76 24.48
N ARG A 611 -22.34 36.03 24.67
CA ARG A 611 -21.42 37.12 25.02
C ARG A 611 -20.71 36.86 26.36
N ASP A 612 -21.43 36.37 27.36
CA ASP A 612 -20.86 36.05 28.68
C ASP A 612 -19.86 34.88 28.61
N LEU A 613 -20.16 33.85 27.81
CA LEU A 613 -19.24 32.73 27.56
C LEU A 613 -18.00 33.16 26.77
N ASN A 614 -18.16 34.09 25.83
CA ASN A 614 -17.06 34.69 25.06
C ASN A 614 -16.14 35.52 25.98
N ARG A 615 -16.72 36.38 26.83
CA ARG A 615 -15.99 37.17 27.84
C ARG A 615 -15.23 36.32 28.85
N ARG A 616 -15.80 35.17 29.24
CA ARG A 616 -15.13 34.20 30.14
C ARG A 616 -14.06 33.37 29.42
N GLY A 617 -13.90 33.52 28.11
CA GLY A 617 -12.92 32.78 27.31
C GLY A 617 -13.24 31.30 27.14
N VAL A 618 -14.47 30.87 27.45
CA VAL A 618 -14.91 29.47 27.33
C VAL A 618 -15.22 29.13 25.87
N ILE A 619 -15.75 30.10 25.12
CA ILE A 619 -16.02 30.02 23.68
C ILE A 619 -15.31 31.21 23.02
N ARG A 620 -14.90 31.06 21.75
CA ARG A 620 -14.50 32.20 20.90
C ARG A 620 -15.43 32.25 19.70
N THR A 621 -16.14 33.36 19.53
CA THR A 621 -16.96 33.57 18.32
C THR A 621 -16.04 33.77 17.12
N ALA A 622 -16.41 33.16 16.00
CA ALA A 622 -15.67 33.25 14.75
C ALA A 622 -16.65 33.54 13.61
N GLN A 623 -16.30 34.50 12.77
CA GLN A 623 -17.00 34.81 11.53
C GLN A 623 -16.28 34.12 10.37
N VAL A 624 -17.02 33.69 9.34
CA VAL A 624 -16.39 33.22 8.10
C VAL A 624 -15.83 34.44 7.37
N GLY A 625 -14.50 34.50 7.24
CA GLY A 625 -13.80 35.56 6.52
C GLY A 625 -14.06 35.53 5.02
N LEU A 626 -13.63 36.57 4.31
CA LEU A 626 -13.71 36.65 2.83
C LEU A 626 -12.89 35.55 2.13
N ASP A 627 -11.94 34.94 2.83
CA ASP A 627 -11.15 33.78 2.43
C ASP A 627 -11.87 32.45 2.70
N GLY A 628 -13.12 32.49 3.21
CA GLY A 628 -13.95 31.33 3.51
C GLY A 628 -13.47 30.49 4.70
N ARG A 629 -12.51 31.00 5.48
CA ARG A 629 -11.98 30.39 6.71
C ARG A 629 -12.62 31.02 7.94
N PRO A 630 -12.68 30.31 9.09
CA PRO A 630 -13.15 30.92 10.33
C PRO A 630 -12.09 31.91 10.83
N GLN A 631 -12.47 33.18 10.98
CA GLN A 631 -11.66 34.25 11.54
C GLN A 631 -12.28 34.67 12.87
N THR A 632 -11.47 34.87 13.89
CA THR A 632 -11.95 35.38 15.18
C THR A 632 -12.45 36.80 14.99
N GLU A 633 -13.62 37.12 15.56
CA GLU A 633 -14.05 38.51 15.66
C GLU A 633 -13.02 39.28 16.48
N ASN A 634 -12.29 40.20 15.86
CA ASN A 634 -11.45 41.14 16.61
C ASN A 634 -12.41 42.11 17.32
N GLU A 635 -12.38 42.12 18.65
CA GLU A 635 -13.19 43.00 19.52
C GLU A 635 -12.97 44.51 19.24
N ASP A 636 -12.02 44.89 18.39
CA ASP A 636 -11.63 46.28 18.12
C ASP A 636 -12.55 47.05 17.14
N THR A 637 -13.56 46.42 16.54
CA THR A 637 -14.43 47.10 15.55
C THR A 637 -15.76 47.64 16.13
N ALA A 638 -16.04 47.45 17.42
CA ALA A 638 -17.25 47.96 18.07
C ALA A 638 -17.11 49.40 18.63
N SER A 639 -16.20 50.23 18.11
CA SER A 639 -15.96 51.60 18.61
C SER A 639 -16.01 52.73 17.56
N SER A 640 -16.54 52.49 16.36
CA SER A 640 -16.58 53.55 15.32
C SER A 640 -17.97 53.92 14.80
N ASP A 641 -19.03 53.79 15.61
CA ASP A 641 -20.32 54.46 15.35
C ASP A 641 -20.64 55.42 16.49
N THR A 642 -19.86 56.50 16.59
CA THR A 642 -20.26 57.74 17.25
C THR A 642 -19.34 58.84 16.73
N THR A 643 -19.78 59.50 15.66
CA THR A 643 -19.64 60.94 15.35
C THR A 643 -19.63 61.14 13.84
N THR A 644 -20.74 61.61 13.28
CA THR A 644 -20.81 62.83 12.44
C THR A 644 -22.28 63.20 12.23
N GLU A 645 -22.53 64.50 12.36
CA GLU A 645 -23.81 65.21 12.33
C GLU A 645 -24.71 64.94 11.13
#